data_AF-A0A1L0B296-F1
#
_entry.id   AF-A0A1L0B296-F1
#
_cell.length_a   1.000
_cell.length_b   1.000
_cell.length_c   1.000
_cell.angle_alpha   90.00
_cell.angle_beta   90.00
_cell.angle_gamma   90.00
#
_symmetry.space_group_name_H-M   'P 1'
#
loop_
_entity.id
_entity.type
_entity.pdbx_description
1 polymer ?
#
loop_
_entity_poly.entity_id
_entity_poly.type
_entity_poly.pdbx_seq_one_letter_code
_entity_poly.pdbx_strand_id
1 'polypeptide(L)'
;MSTVITVSNDKLIKNEKVLRAYNLKVILASKLISKSEVSTDASFLTPGLLDTKTGFSLFNANSILKYAFKEFDVSNEIEELERSLLSGDEVSENGLSKLLTKDESGNVAKSLSNWIVLANYYGFYNKLPENVSDKEVLKAFEEVKKTVKNKRVITSQRDGTVAFEKENVITPTDPKVEILPKDGERNILITSALPYVNNVPHLGNIVGSVLSADIYSRYCKNRGYNTLFVCGTDEYGTATETKAIEDKCTPQELCDKYHQVHKKVYEWFQIGFDKFGRTTTEKQTEIAQDIFLKLNENGFLEEQSMKQLYCPEHKGYLADRYVEGECPKCHYEDARGDQCDKCGSLLDPFELINPRCKLDSGKPEPKFSDHIFLSLNKLESEIKTWAAEASEKGAWSKNSKTITNSWLKEGLNPRCITRDLKWGTPVPLEKYKDKVLYVWFDAPIGYLSITANYTENWEKWWKNPENVQLYQFMGKDNVPFHTVIFPGSQIGTRENWTKLHHLSTTEYLQYENGKFSKSRGVGVFGNNAQDIGVSPSVWRYYLASMRPETSDSQFSWNDFVTRNNSELLANLGNFVNRIIKFVNSKYNNVIPEFSTKDLPNYDLLKEDVDKLLTSYVNEMEQAHLKKGLETAMLISARGNQFLQENKLDNNLFTNSPKHADAVVGCGLNLIYTLASTITPYMPETSDKIYEMLNAPALKISNEFNLNLKPSHNINDAQYLFTRIDEKNVDLWREKFGGKQVL
;
A
#
# COMPACT_ATOMS: atom_id res chain seq x y z
N MET A 1 -1.87 68.07 -2.88
CA MET A 1 -2.79 68.28 -1.74
C MET A 1 -3.49 66.95 -1.57
N SER A 2 -3.03 66.06 -0.70
CA SER A 2 -3.56 64.69 -0.63
C SER A 2 -4.66 64.59 0.41
N THR A 3 -5.91 64.53 -0.03
CA THR A 3 -7.01 64.01 0.81
C THR A 3 -6.93 62.49 0.75
N VAL A 4 -6.90 61.81 1.89
CA VAL A 4 -6.91 60.35 1.91
C VAL A 4 -8.34 59.88 2.13
N ILE A 5 -8.79 59.00 1.26
CA ILE A 5 -10.04 58.29 1.40
C ILE A 5 -9.72 56.87 1.83
N THR A 6 -10.30 56.45 2.96
CA THR A 6 -10.07 55.13 3.54
C THR A 6 -11.28 54.24 3.27
N VAL A 7 -11.06 53.11 2.62
CA VAL A 7 -12.07 52.05 2.49
C VAL A 7 -11.86 51.02 3.59
N SER A 8 -12.95 50.49 4.14
CA SER A 8 -12.89 49.55 5.26
C SER A 8 -12.90 48.11 4.76
N ASN A 9 -11.95 47.33 5.26
CA ASN A 9 -11.96 45.86 5.22
C ASN A 9 -12.41 45.29 6.59
N ASP A 10 -12.94 46.13 7.46
CA ASP A 10 -13.10 45.81 8.88
C ASP A 10 -14.17 44.74 9.10
N LYS A 11 -13.75 43.76 9.89
CA LYS A 11 -14.46 42.57 10.34
C LYS A 11 -15.52 42.90 11.42
N LEU A 12 -15.59 44.15 11.91
CA LEU A 12 -16.51 44.59 12.97
C LEU A 12 -17.86 45.14 12.46
N ILE A 13 -17.96 45.59 11.20
CA ILE A 13 -19.26 45.88 10.57
C ILE A 13 -19.89 44.55 10.18
N LYS A 14 -20.74 43.99 11.06
CA LYS A 14 -21.40 42.68 10.86
C LYS A 14 -22.32 42.62 9.63
N ASN A 15 -22.78 43.77 9.13
CA ASN A 15 -23.72 43.84 8.01
C ASN A 15 -22.97 44.08 6.69
N GLU A 16 -22.81 43.03 5.89
CA GLU A 16 -22.16 43.09 4.57
C GLU A 16 -22.84 44.07 3.60
N LYS A 17 -24.16 44.27 3.70
CA LYS A 17 -24.90 45.22 2.85
C LYS A 17 -24.41 46.66 3.10
N VAL A 18 -24.25 47.01 4.38
CA VAL A 18 -23.74 48.31 4.82
C VAL A 18 -22.31 48.52 4.32
N LEU A 19 -21.44 47.52 4.51
CA LEU A 19 -20.04 47.61 4.10
C LEU A 19 -19.88 47.83 2.59
N ARG A 20 -20.63 47.09 1.76
CA ARG A 20 -20.64 47.25 0.30
C ARG A 20 -21.08 48.65 -0.12
N ALA A 21 -22.19 49.14 0.43
CA ALA A 21 -22.70 50.47 0.12
C ALA A 21 -21.74 51.58 0.57
N TYR A 22 -21.14 51.44 1.76
CA TYR A 22 -20.28 52.48 2.34
C TYR A 22 -18.96 52.59 1.59
N ASN A 23 -18.33 51.45 1.28
CA ASN A 23 -17.12 51.44 0.46
C ASN A 23 -17.39 52.01 -0.94
N LEU A 24 -18.54 51.73 -1.55
CA LEU A 24 -18.87 52.31 -2.86
C LEU A 24 -19.05 53.82 -2.81
N LYS A 25 -19.77 54.37 -1.83
CA LYS A 25 -19.90 55.84 -1.65
C LYS A 25 -18.55 56.50 -1.50
N VAL A 26 -17.67 55.90 -0.72
CA VAL A 26 -16.36 56.48 -0.40
C VAL A 26 -15.40 56.42 -1.59
N ILE A 27 -15.40 55.33 -2.37
CA ILE A 27 -14.65 55.27 -3.63
C ILE A 27 -15.24 56.25 -4.67
N LEU A 28 -16.56 56.37 -4.77
CA LEU A 28 -17.21 57.35 -5.66
C LEU A 28 -16.78 58.78 -5.32
N ALA A 29 -16.74 59.14 -4.03
CA ALA A 29 -16.26 60.44 -3.58
C ALA A 29 -14.81 60.71 -4.02
N SER A 30 -13.95 59.68 -4.04
CA SER A 30 -12.56 59.82 -4.51
C SER A 30 -12.46 60.21 -5.99
N LYS A 31 -13.46 59.85 -6.80
CA LYS A 31 -13.47 60.21 -8.23
C LYS A 31 -13.83 61.68 -8.47
N LEU A 32 -14.47 62.33 -7.50
CA LEU A 32 -14.87 63.74 -7.58
C LEU A 32 -13.81 64.66 -6.96
N ILE A 33 -13.01 64.17 -6.02
CA ILE A 33 -11.97 64.96 -5.35
C ILE A 33 -10.67 64.85 -6.17
N SER A 34 -10.37 65.90 -6.94
CA SER A 34 -9.26 65.96 -7.92
C SER A 34 -7.84 65.61 -7.42
N LYS A 35 -7.62 65.43 -6.12
CA LYS A 35 -6.33 65.11 -5.49
C LYS A 35 -6.45 64.10 -4.34
N SER A 36 -7.47 63.24 -4.35
CA SER A 36 -7.61 62.21 -3.31
C SER A 36 -6.88 60.91 -3.65
N GLU A 37 -6.26 60.30 -2.64
CA GLU A 37 -5.70 58.96 -2.71
C GLU A 37 -6.61 57.98 -1.97
N VAL A 38 -6.90 56.82 -2.57
CA VAL A 38 -7.64 55.73 -1.91
C VAL A 38 -6.65 54.83 -1.20
N SER A 39 -6.86 54.62 0.10
CA SER A 39 -6.03 53.75 0.93
C SER A 39 -6.89 52.74 1.70
N THR A 40 -6.24 51.66 2.14
CA THR A 40 -6.82 50.71 3.10
C THR A 40 -6.02 50.84 4.38
N ASP A 41 -6.64 51.34 5.45
CA ASP A 41 -5.98 51.52 6.74
C ASP A 41 -6.80 50.80 7.82
N ALA A 42 -6.16 49.81 8.45
CA ALA A 42 -6.78 48.97 9.47
C ALA A 42 -7.04 49.70 10.80
N SER A 43 -6.53 50.92 10.98
CA SER A 43 -6.80 51.76 12.15
C SER A 43 -8.17 52.46 12.09
N PHE A 44 -8.77 52.58 10.90
CA PHE A 44 -10.11 53.16 10.73
C PHE A 44 -11.18 52.06 10.66
N LEU A 45 -12.04 52.02 11.67
CA LEU A 45 -13.10 51.00 11.79
C LEU A 45 -14.21 51.15 10.73
N THR A 46 -14.41 52.36 10.22
CA THR A 46 -15.42 52.69 9.21
C THR A 46 -14.79 53.42 8.03
N PRO A 47 -15.37 53.30 6.81
CA PRO A 47 -14.93 54.09 5.67
C PRO A 47 -14.92 55.59 5.99
N GLY A 48 -13.87 56.30 5.56
CA GLY A 48 -13.60 57.66 6.03
C GLY A 48 -12.92 58.54 5.00
N LEU A 49 -12.97 59.85 5.22
CA LEU A 49 -12.18 60.85 4.52
C LEU A 49 -11.34 61.58 5.55
N LEU A 50 -10.04 61.70 5.31
CA LEU A 50 -9.10 62.47 6.11
C LEU A 50 -8.34 63.46 5.22
N ASP A 51 -8.47 64.75 5.51
CA ASP A 51 -7.57 65.76 5.00
C ASP A 51 -6.30 65.76 5.85
N THR A 52 -5.24 65.17 5.31
CA THR A 52 -3.94 65.02 5.99
C THR A 52 -3.27 66.36 6.33
N LYS A 53 -3.68 67.47 5.72
CA LYS A 53 -3.10 68.79 5.96
C LYS A 53 -3.79 69.54 7.09
N THR A 54 -5.13 69.47 7.15
CA THR A 54 -5.94 70.24 8.10
C THR A 54 -6.34 69.41 9.32
N GLY A 55 -6.20 68.09 9.25
CA GLY A 55 -6.74 67.16 10.24
C GLY A 55 -8.27 67.02 10.17
N PHE A 56 -8.93 67.65 9.20
CA PHE A 56 -10.37 67.49 8.99
C PHE A 56 -10.71 66.07 8.59
N SER A 57 -11.71 65.47 9.24
CA SER A 57 -12.13 64.10 8.98
C SER A 57 -13.63 63.93 8.92
N LEU A 58 -14.12 63.10 8.00
CA LEU A 58 -15.51 62.64 7.93
C LEU A 58 -15.55 61.11 8.00
N PHE A 59 -16.48 60.56 8.78
CA PHE A 59 -16.61 59.10 8.99
C PHE A 59 -17.95 58.53 8.51
N ASN A 60 -18.86 59.38 8.03
CA ASN A 60 -20.14 58.96 7.46
C ASN A 60 -20.06 58.95 5.93
N ALA A 61 -20.37 57.81 5.31
CA ALA A 61 -20.24 57.60 3.88
C ALA A 61 -21.12 58.54 3.03
N ASN A 62 -22.33 58.88 3.48
CA ASN A 62 -23.17 59.86 2.81
C ASN A 62 -22.60 61.28 2.98
N SER A 63 -22.12 61.64 4.17
CA SER A 63 -21.49 62.95 4.42
C SER A 63 -20.24 63.15 3.55
N ILE A 64 -19.45 62.10 3.33
CA ILE A 64 -18.28 62.13 2.45
C ILE A 64 -18.69 62.41 1.01
N LEU A 65 -19.78 61.78 0.54
CA LEU A 65 -20.28 62.00 -0.81
C LEU A 65 -20.91 63.39 -0.98
N LYS A 66 -21.70 63.85 0.00
CA LYS A 66 -22.24 65.22 0.08
C LYS A 66 -21.11 66.25 -0.01
N TYR A 67 -20.05 66.05 0.78
CA TYR A 67 -18.85 66.88 0.75
C TYR A 67 -18.17 66.89 -0.62
N ALA A 68 -18.06 65.74 -1.28
CA ALA A 68 -17.44 65.63 -2.60
C ALA A 68 -18.24 66.33 -3.72
N PHE A 69 -19.58 66.29 -3.66
CA PHE A 69 -20.46 67.00 -4.59
C PHE A 69 -20.61 68.50 -4.28
N LYS A 70 -20.23 68.94 -3.07
CA LYS A 70 -20.56 70.28 -2.53
C LYS A 70 -22.07 70.54 -2.49
N GLU A 71 -22.85 69.49 -2.23
CA GLU A 71 -24.31 69.47 -2.14
C GLU A 71 -24.69 68.76 -0.84
N PHE A 72 -25.54 69.37 -0.01
CA PHE A 72 -25.82 68.89 1.36
C PHE A 72 -27.27 68.43 1.56
N ASP A 73 -28.16 68.87 0.68
CA ASP A 73 -29.58 68.55 0.71
C ASP A 73 -29.86 67.28 -0.11
N VAL A 74 -30.61 66.35 0.48
CA VAL A 74 -31.14 65.16 -0.19
C VAL A 74 -32.58 64.97 0.28
N SER A 75 -33.40 64.29 -0.52
CA SER A 75 -34.81 64.11 -0.16
C SER A 75 -34.96 63.17 1.05
N ASN A 76 -36.06 63.31 1.79
CA ASN A 76 -36.35 62.48 2.96
C ASN A 76 -36.37 60.98 2.62
N GLU A 77 -36.82 60.62 1.42
CA GLU A 77 -36.86 59.24 0.95
C GLU A 77 -35.46 58.62 0.83
N ILE A 78 -34.45 59.42 0.48
CA ILE A 78 -33.04 58.98 0.39
C ILE A 78 -32.44 58.85 1.80
N GLU A 79 -32.84 59.72 2.74
CA GLU A 79 -32.42 59.59 4.14
C GLU A 79 -33.03 58.36 4.82
N GLU A 80 -34.30 58.03 4.50
CA GLU A 80 -34.95 56.80 4.96
C GLU A 80 -34.27 55.55 4.41
N LEU A 81 -33.82 55.56 3.16
CA LEU A 81 -33.10 54.44 2.55
C LEU A 81 -31.83 54.07 3.33
N GLU A 82 -31.11 55.09 3.82
CA GLU A 82 -29.94 54.88 4.67
C GLU A 82 -30.30 54.19 5.99
N ARG A 83 -31.43 54.60 6.60
CA ARG A 83 -31.93 53.97 7.83
C ARG A 83 -32.29 52.52 7.59
N SER A 84 -32.97 52.20 6.49
CA SER A 84 -33.31 50.82 6.11
C SER A 84 -32.07 49.96 5.88
N LEU A 85 -31.02 50.51 5.27
CA LEU A 85 -29.76 49.80 5.10
C LEU A 85 -29.09 49.46 6.44
N LEU A 86 -29.15 50.40 7.39
CA LEU A 86 -28.58 50.25 8.74
C LEU A 86 -29.39 49.32 9.64
N SER A 87 -30.72 49.40 9.61
CA SER A 87 -31.63 48.52 10.37
C SER A 87 -31.68 47.09 9.81
N GLY A 88 -31.32 46.91 8.54
CA GLY A 88 -31.37 45.63 7.84
C GLY A 88 -32.74 45.32 7.22
N ASP A 89 -33.62 46.31 7.12
CA ASP A 89 -34.94 46.17 6.52
C ASP A 89 -34.85 45.71 5.06
N GLU A 90 -35.86 44.98 4.61
CA GLU A 90 -35.98 44.63 3.19
C GLU A 90 -36.54 45.80 2.39
N VAL A 91 -35.78 46.19 1.37
CA VAL A 91 -36.22 47.16 0.35
C VAL A 91 -36.41 46.39 -0.95
N SER A 92 -37.40 46.76 -1.77
CA SER A 92 -37.66 46.12 -3.07
C SER A 92 -36.86 46.77 -4.21
N GLU A 93 -36.51 45.97 -5.22
CA GLU A 93 -35.61 46.40 -6.30
C GLU A 93 -36.30 47.45 -7.16
N ASN A 94 -37.61 47.29 -7.37
CA ASN A 94 -38.47 48.26 -8.02
C ASN A 94 -38.60 49.56 -7.21
N GLY A 95 -38.64 49.49 -5.87
CA GLY A 95 -38.70 50.65 -5.00
C GLY A 95 -37.45 51.53 -5.12
N LEU A 96 -36.27 50.90 -5.05
CA LEU A 96 -34.98 51.56 -5.26
C LEU A 96 -34.85 52.16 -6.66
N SER A 97 -35.29 51.43 -7.68
CA SER A 97 -35.21 51.88 -9.08
C SER A 97 -36.07 53.12 -9.35
N LYS A 98 -37.19 53.32 -8.63
CA LYS A 98 -38.04 54.52 -8.75
C LYS A 98 -37.39 55.79 -8.20
N LEU A 99 -36.43 55.66 -7.28
CA LEU A 99 -35.69 56.79 -6.72
C LEU A 99 -34.59 57.30 -7.67
N LEU A 100 -34.27 56.54 -8.74
CA LEU A 100 -33.27 56.93 -9.72
C LEU A 100 -33.87 57.86 -10.78
N THR A 101 -33.29 59.04 -10.94
CA THR A 101 -33.63 59.95 -12.04
C THR A 101 -32.79 59.63 -13.28
N LYS A 102 -33.41 59.75 -14.46
CA LYS A 102 -32.76 59.45 -15.75
C LYS A 102 -32.38 60.73 -16.50
N ASP A 103 -31.31 60.67 -17.27
CA ASP A 103 -30.93 61.69 -18.25
C ASP A 103 -31.73 61.56 -19.55
N GLU A 104 -31.52 62.49 -20.48
CA GLU A 104 -32.19 62.51 -21.79
C GLU A 104 -31.91 61.26 -22.65
N SER A 105 -30.85 60.51 -22.33
CA SER A 105 -30.47 59.25 -23.00
C SER A 105 -31.06 58.02 -22.31
N GLY A 106 -31.88 58.19 -21.27
CA GLY A 106 -32.49 57.10 -20.50
C GLY A 106 -31.56 56.42 -19.49
N ASN A 107 -30.33 56.92 -19.32
CA ASN A 107 -29.37 56.41 -18.34
C ASN A 107 -29.57 57.08 -16.98
N VAL A 108 -29.08 56.47 -15.90
CA VAL A 108 -29.10 57.11 -14.57
C VAL A 108 -28.28 58.41 -14.62
N ALA A 109 -28.92 59.53 -14.29
CA ALA A 109 -28.27 60.85 -14.32
C ALA A 109 -27.16 60.96 -13.26
N LYS A 110 -26.11 61.73 -13.53
CA LYS A 110 -25.05 62.01 -12.55
C LYS A 110 -25.52 63.06 -11.54
N SER A 111 -25.93 62.62 -10.36
CA SER A 111 -26.33 63.47 -9.22
C SER A 111 -25.94 62.82 -7.89
N LEU A 112 -25.83 63.64 -6.82
CA LEU A 112 -25.60 63.14 -5.46
C LEU A 112 -26.64 62.08 -5.08
N SER A 113 -27.92 62.39 -5.27
CA SER A 113 -29.05 61.51 -4.99
C SER A 113 -28.93 60.16 -5.69
N ASN A 114 -28.66 60.14 -7.00
CA ASN A 114 -28.52 58.90 -7.74
C ASN A 114 -27.30 58.08 -7.28
N TRP A 115 -26.18 58.73 -6.95
CA TRP A 115 -25.00 58.00 -6.48
C TRP A 115 -25.21 57.39 -5.08
N ILE A 116 -25.96 58.06 -4.19
CA ILE A 116 -26.38 57.46 -2.91
C ILE A 116 -27.30 56.27 -3.14
N VAL A 117 -28.30 56.40 -4.02
CA VAL A 117 -29.24 55.32 -4.35
C VAL A 117 -28.52 54.13 -4.99
N LEU A 118 -27.61 54.36 -5.94
CA LEU A 118 -26.80 53.31 -6.58
C LEU A 118 -25.92 52.56 -5.59
N ALA A 119 -25.30 53.27 -4.64
CA ALA A 119 -24.50 52.63 -3.62
C ALA A 119 -25.33 51.76 -2.66
N ASN A 120 -26.51 52.23 -2.27
CA ASN A 120 -27.47 51.44 -1.48
C ASN A 120 -28.00 50.25 -2.28
N TYR A 121 -28.31 50.43 -3.57
CA TYR A 121 -28.71 49.36 -4.48
C TYR A 121 -27.67 48.24 -4.51
N TYR A 122 -26.38 48.60 -4.60
CA TYR A 122 -25.29 47.63 -4.50
C TYR A 122 -25.24 46.94 -3.13
N GLY A 123 -25.47 47.69 -2.04
CA GLY A 123 -25.58 47.11 -0.70
C GLY A 123 -26.66 46.03 -0.61
N PHE A 124 -27.87 46.31 -1.11
CA PHE A 124 -29.01 45.39 -1.05
C PHE A 124 -28.89 44.20 -2.02
N TYR A 125 -28.42 44.41 -3.26
CA TYR A 125 -28.51 43.40 -4.33
C TYR A 125 -27.18 42.90 -4.88
N ASN A 126 -26.04 43.41 -4.39
CA ASN A 126 -24.71 43.04 -4.86
C ASN A 126 -24.51 43.19 -6.39
N LYS A 127 -25.28 44.08 -7.03
CA LYS A 127 -25.19 44.44 -8.45
C LYS A 127 -25.55 45.92 -8.64
N LEU A 128 -25.31 46.46 -9.82
CA LEU A 128 -25.85 47.75 -10.25
C LEU A 128 -27.09 47.53 -11.15
N PRO A 129 -28.00 48.50 -11.26
CA PRO A 129 -29.09 48.45 -12.24
C PRO A 129 -28.56 48.57 -13.68
N GLU A 130 -29.32 48.03 -14.65
CA GLU A 130 -28.88 47.87 -16.04
C GLU A 130 -28.62 49.19 -16.79
N ASN A 131 -29.26 50.28 -16.36
CA ASN A 131 -29.21 51.59 -17.02
C ASN A 131 -28.10 52.52 -16.49
N VAL A 132 -27.05 51.97 -15.89
CA VAL A 132 -25.89 52.73 -15.40
C VAL A 132 -24.79 52.76 -16.47
N SER A 133 -24.56 53.93 -17.05
CA SER A 133 -23.52 54.15 -18.07
C SER A 133 -22.38 55.08 -17.61
N ASP A 134 -22.48 55.66 -16.41
CA ASP A 134 -21.43 56.54 -15.86
C ASP A 134 -20.13 55.76 -15.62
N LYS A 135 -19.07 56.15 -16.33
CA LYS A 135 -17.76 55.48 -16.30
C LYS A 135 -17.12 55.48 -14.92
N GLU A 136 -17.35 56.51 -14.11
CA GLU A 136 -16.76 56.61 -12.77
C GLU A 136 -17.49 55.70 -11.80
N VAL A 137 -18.82 55.54 -11.95
CA VAL A 137 -19.60 54.55 -11.18
C VAL A 137 -19.17 53.13 -11.49
N LEU A 138 -19.03 52.78 -12.78
CA LEU A 138 -18.62 51.44 -13.19
C LEU A 138 -17.21 51.09 -12.72
N LYS A 139 -16.27 52.04 -12.80
CA LYS A 139 -14.90 51.85 -12.27
C LYS A 139 -14.90 51.70 -10.75
N ALA A 140 -15.62 52.55 -10.03
CA ALA A 140 -15.70 52.49 -8.57
C ALA A 140 -16.30 51.16 -8.10
N PHE A 141 -17.33 50.67 -8.78
CA PHE A 141 -17.96 49.38 -8.50
C PHE A 141 -16.98 48.19 -8.63
N GLU A 142 -16.18 48.16 -9.70
CA GLU A 142 -15.14 47.13 -9.87
C GLU A 142 -14.00 47.24 -8.85
N GLU A 143 -13.72 48.44 -8.34
CA GLU A 143 -12.74 48.69 -7.29
C GLU A 143 -13.22 48.17 -5.91
N VAL A 144 -14.50 48.39 -5.57
CA VAL A 144 -15.09 47.89 -4.31
C VAL A 144 -15.15 46.35 -4.27
N LYS A 145 -15.52 45.70 -5.39
CA LYS A 145 -15.56 44.24 -5.49
C LYS A 145 -14.22 43.58 -5.14
N LYS A 146 -13.10 44.24 -5.46
CA LYS A 146 -11.75 43.75 -5.14
C LYS A 146 -11.41 43.90 -3.65
N THR A 147 -12.09 44.80 -2.96
CA THR A 147 -11.81 45.23 -1.59
C THR A 147 -12.58 44.39 -0.57
N VAL A 148 -13.87 44.11 -0.81
CA VAL A 148 -14.72 43.32 0.11
C VAL A 148 -14.57 41.81 -0.15
N LYS A 149 -13.73 41.12 0.63
CA LYS A 149 -13.64 39.64 0.61
C LYS A 149 -14.67 39.02 1.57
N ASN A 150 -15.76 38.47 1.06
CA ASN A 150 -16.70 37.67 1.86
C ASN A 150 -15.91 36.51 2.52
N LYS A 151 -15.91 36.37 3.85
CA LYS A 151 -15.28 35.22 4.52
C LYS A 151 -16.36 34.21 4.89
N ARG A 152 -16.37 33.05 4.24
CA ARG A 152 -17.26 31.94 4.61
C ARG A 152 -17.04 31.55 6.08
N VAL A 153 -18.11 31.53 6.87
CA VAL A 153 -18.09 31.08 8.27
C VAL A 153 -18.55 29.62 8.31
N ILE A 154 -17.72 28.74 8.87
CA ILE A 154 -18.10 27.36 9.15
C ILE A 154 -18.69 27.30 10.56
N THR A 155 -19.91 26.79 10.66
CA THR A 155 -20.67 26.68 11.91
C THR A 155 -20.64 25.28 12.52
N SER A 156 -20.13 24.28 11.79
CA SER A 156 -20.02 22.90 12.29
C SER A 156 -19.02 22.81 13.44
N GLN A 157 -19.46 22.20 14.53
CA GLN A 157 -18.63 21.94 15.70
C GLN A 157 -18.05 20.52 15.61
N ARG A 158 -16.76 20.39 15.92
CA ARG A 158 -16.10 19.10 16.08
C ARG A 158 -16.51 18.49 17.42
N ASP A 159 -17.55 17.68 17.41
CA ASP A 159 -18.17 17.06 18.59
C ASP A 159 -17.76 15.59 18.83
N GLY A 160 -16.84 15.06 18.02
CA GLY A 160 -16.43 13.66 18.03
C GLY A 160 -17.33 12.69 17.24
N THR A 161 -18.34 13.18 16.50
CA THR A 161 -19.20 12.35 15.63
C THR A 161 -18.40 11.50 14.64
N VAL A 162 -18.74 10.20 14.57
CA VAL A 162 -18.18 9.22 13.64
C VAL A 162 -19.32 8.67 12.77
N ALA A 163 -19.49 9.22 11.58
CA ALA A 163 -20.55 8.85 10.64
C ALA A 163 -19.99 8.18 9.38
N PHE A 164 -20.15 6.87 9.26
CA PHE A 164 -19.75 6.09 8.08
C PHE A 164 -20.69 4.90 7.81
N GLU A 165 -20.67 4.36 6.59
CA GLU A 165 -21.42 3.16 6.22
C GLU A 165 -20.86 1.88 6.87
N LYS A 166 -21.64 1.27 7.77
CA LYS A 166 -21.17 0.13 8.59
C LYS A 166 -21.09 -1.20 7.83
N GLU A 167 -21.84 -1.36 6.74
CA GLU A 167 -21.87 -2.63 5.99
C GLU A 167 -20.59 -2.86 5.17
N ASN A 168 -19.93 -1.76 4.80
CA ASN A 168 -18.78 -1.76 3.89
C ASN A 168 -17.44 -1.84 4.62
N VAL A 169 -17.42 -1.85 5.96
CA VAL A 169 -16.17 -1.89 6.74
C VAL A 169 -15.80 -3.31 7.14
N ILE A 170 -14.51 -3.53 7.37
CA ILE A 170 -13.97 -4.79 7.86
C ILE A 170 -14.26 -4.88 9.36
N THR A 171 -14.95 -5.94 9.77
CA THR A 171 -15.11 -6.25 11.19
C THR A 171 -13.82 -6.90 11.68
N PRO A 172 -13.18 -6.37 12.74
CA PRO A 172 -12.03 -7.03 13.34
C PRO A 172 -12.40 -8.45 13.77
N THR A 173 -11.68 -9.45 13.28
CA THR A 173 -11.79 -10.81 13.78
C THR A 173 -11.03 -10.92 15.10
N ASP A 174 -11.65 -11.56 16.10
CA ASP A 174 -10.97 -11.86 17.36
C ASP A 174 -9.80 -12.82 17.06
N PRO A 175 -8.53 -12.43 17.36
CA PRO A 175 -7.37 -13.27 17.09
C PRO A 175 -7.38 -14.60 17.87
N LYS A 176 -8.25 -14.75 18.87
CA LYS A 176 -8.43 -16.01 19.61
C LYS A 176 -9.36 -17.00 18.92
N VAL A 177 -10.12 -16.57 17.91
CA VAL A 177 -11.06 -17.44 17.19
C VAL A 177 -10.30 -18.16 16.08
N GLU A 178 -10.38 -19.49 16.09
CA GLU A 178 -9.82 -20.32 15.03
C GLU A 178 -10.51 -20.04 13.70
N ILE A 179 -9.71 -19.83 12.65
CA ILE A 179 -10.19 -19.63 11.29
C ILE A 179 -10.37 -21.02 10.67
N LEU A 180 -11.62 -21.47 10.55
CA LEU A 180 -12.01 -22.72 9.90
C LEU A 180 -12.81 -22.45 8.64
N PRO A 181 -12.81 -23.35 7.64
CA PRO A 181 -13.64 -23.22 6.45
C PRO A 181 -15.13 -23.12 6.81
N LYS A 182 -15.84 -22.30 6.05
CA LYS A 182 -17.28 -22.07 6.19
C LYS A 182 -17.98 -22.48 4.90
N ASP A 183 -19.05 -23.26 5.04
CA ASP A 183 -19.83 -23.74 3.90
C ASP A 183 -20.53 -22.58 3.18
N GLY A 184 -20.53 -22.62 1.86
CA GLY A 184 -21.13 -21.56 1.01
C GLY A 184 -20.31 -20.26 0.92
N GLU A 185 -19.23 -20.13 1.69
CA GLU A 185 -18.27 -19.03 1.57
C GLU A 185 -17.02 -19.45 0.78
N ARG A 186 -16.25 -18.48 0.29
CA ARG A 186 -14.97 -18.74 -0.35
C ARG A 186 -13.87 -18.93 0.71
N ASN A 187 -13.36 -20.15 0.82
CA ASN A 187 -12.31 -20.51 1.77
C ASN A 187 -10.94 -20.57 1.06
N ILE A 188 -10.05 -19.65 1.42
CA ILE A 188 -8.75 -19.48 0.81
C ILE A 188 -7.66 -19.89 1.79
N LEU A 189 -6.97 -20.98 1.48
CA LEU A 189 -5.78 -21.40 2.21
C LEU A 189 -4.55 -20.86 1.49
N ILE A 190 -3.72 -20.10 2.18
CA ILE A 190 -2.52 -19.48 1.61
C ILE A 190 -1.31 -20.06 2.30
N THR A 191 -0.34 -20.49 1.50
CA THR A 191 0.99 -20.86 1.98
C THR A 191 2.06 -20.06 1.28
N SER A 192 3.10 -19.72 2.02
CA SER A 192 4.35 -19.23 1.46
C SER A 192 5.41 -20.31 1.62
N ALA A 193 6.30 -20.47 0.63
CA ALA A 193 7.42 -21.39 0.71
C ALA A 193 8.15 -21.25 2.04
N LEU A 194 8.36 -22.38 2.73
CA LEU A 194 9.03 -22.40 4.02
C LEU A 194 10.47 -21.93 3.85
N PRO A 195 10.89 -20.78 4.41
CA PRO A 195 12.28 -20.38 4.40
C PRO A 195 13.15 -21.37 5.15
N TYR A 196 14.28 -21.73 4.55
CA TYR A 196 15.27 -22.58 5.19
C TYR A 196 15.94 -21.85 6.36
N VAL A 197 15.92 -22.46 7.55
CA VAL A 197 16.21 -21.78 8.82
C VAL A 197 17.66 -21.34 8.97
N ASN A 198 18.62 -22.01 8.33
CA ASN A 198 20.04 -21.79 8.63
C ASN A 198 20.63 -20.47 8.06
N ASN A 199 19.80 -19.62 7.45
CA ASN A 199 20.23 -18.39 6.78
C ASN A 199 19.27 -17.23 7.04
N VAL A 200 19.83 -16.03 7.25
CA VAL A 200 19.00 -14.82 7.28
C VAL A 200 18.41 -14.57 5.89
N PRO A 201 17.09 -14.33 5.76
CA PRO A 201 16.46 -14.10 4.46
C PRO A 201 16.89 -12.73 3.90
N HIS A 202 17.22 -12.68 2.61
CA HIS A 202 17.44 -11.43 1.88
C HIS A 202 16.16 -10.93 1.21
N LEU A 203 16.18 -9.70 0.66
CA LEU A 203 14.99 -9.09 0.04
C LEU A 203 14.37 -9.95 -1.07
N GLY A 204 15.21 -10.70 -1.80
CA GLY A 204 14.76 -11.66 -2.82
C GLY A 204 13.92 -12.80 -2.25
N ASN A 205 14.30 -13.37 -1.10
CA ASN A 205 13.48 -14.39 -0.43
C ASN A 205 12.16 -13.79 0.07
N ILE A 206 12.21 -12.55 0.57
CA ILE A 206 11.05 -11.85 1.11
C ILE A 206 10.03 -11.58 0.00
N VAL A 207 10.44 -10.92 -1.09
CA VAL A 207 9.52 -10.59 -2.20
C VAL A 207 9.04 -11.84 -2.92
N GLY A 208 9.90 -12.84 -3.13
CA GLY A 208 9.57 -14.03 -3.91
C GLY A 208 8.64 -15.00 -3.19
N SER A 209 8.40 -14.82 -1.89
CA SER A 209 7.58 -15.73 -1.11
C SER A 209 6.70 -14.97 -0.11
N VAL A 210 7.22 -14.66 1.08
CA VAL A 210 6.37 -14.24 2.21
C VAL A 210 5.65 -12.90 1.99
N LEU A 211 6.28 -11.91 1.35
CA LEU A 211 5.65 -10.62 1.06
C LEU A 211 4.58 -10.76 -0.02
N SER A 212 4.83 -11.59 -1.05
CA SER A 212 3.82 -11.87 -2.08
C SER A 212 2.59 -12.54 -1.49
N ALA A 213 2.78 -13.56 -0.66
CA ALA A 213 1.69 -14.26 0.02
C ALA A 213 0.91 -13.34 0.97
N ASP A 214 1.61 -12.46 1.70
CA ASP A 214 1.00 -11.49 2.61
C ASP A 214 0.12 -10.47 1.88
N ILE A 215 0.61 -9.91 0.77
CA ILE A 215 -0.17 -8.99 -0.07
C ILE A 215 -1.47 -9.68 -0.50
N TYR A 216 -1.39 -10.91 -1.01
CA TYR A 216 -2.58 -11.64 -1.43
C TYR A 216 -3.52 -11.98 -0.25
N SER A 217 -2.97 -12.41 0.90
CA SER A 217 -3.73 -12.69 2.11
C SER A 217 -4.52 -11.47 2.60
N ARG A 218 -3.87 -10.32 2.67
CA ARG A 218 -4.51 -9.05 3.04
C ARG A 218 -5.58 -8.64 2.04
N TYR A 219 -5.34 -8.84 0.74
CA TYR A 219 -6.37 -8.63 -0.27
C TYR A 219 -7.60 -9.52 -0.03
N CYS A 220 -7.41 -10.82 0.18
CA CYS A 220 -8.52 -11.75 0.44
C CYS A 220 -9.30 -11.36 1.71
N LYS A 221 -8.60 -11.03 2.80
CA LYS A 221 -9.20 -10.55 4.06
C LYS A 221 -9.98 -9.24 3.85
N ASN A 222 -9.43 -8.29 3.09
CA ASN A 222 -10.10 -7.03 2.76
C ASN A 222 -11.28 -7.20 1.79
N ARG A 223 -11.36 -8.31 1.04
CA ARG A 223 -12.55 -8.70 0.28
C ARG A 223 -13.59 -9.45 1.12
N GLY A 224 -13.27 -9.77 2.37
CA GLY A 224 -14.13 -10.54 3.26
C GLY A 224 -14.10 -12.05 3.00
N TYR A 225 -13.09 -12.56 2.31
CA TYR A 225 -12.93 -14.01 2.11
C TYR A 225 -12.40 -14.67 3.38
N ASN A 226 -12.90 -15.88 3.67
CA ASN A 226 -12.41 -16.68 4.78
C ASN A 226 -11.01 -17.18 4.45
N THR A 227 -10.00 -16.59 5.09
CA THR A 227 -8.60 -16.73 4.64
C THR A 227 -7.72 -17.18 5.79
N LEU A 228 -7.01 -18.30 5.60
CA LEU A 228 -5.98 -18.77 6.51
C LEU A 228 -4.61 -18.70 5.82
N PHE A 229 -3.68 -17.93 6.36
CA PHE A 229 -2.32 -17.78 5.87
C PHE A 229 -1.29 -18.39 6.82
N VAL A 230 -0.67 -19.49 6.38
CA VAL A 230 0.33 -20.23 7.16
C VAL A 230 1.70 -20.24 6.48
N CYS A 231 2.75 -20.17 7.29
CA CYS A 231 4.14 -20.39 6.89
C CYS A 231 4.94 -20.85 8.11
N GLY A 232 6.23 -21.06 7.95
CA GLY A 232 7.13 -21.46 9.03
C GLY A 232 8.54 -21.67 8.52
N THR A 233 9.43 -22.06 9.40
CA THR A 233 10.80 -22.40 9.03
C THR A 233 10.93 -23.87 8.65
N ASP A 234 11.64 -24.14 7.56
CA ASP A 234 12.14 -25.46 7.21
C ASP A 234 13.48 -25.70 7.90
N GLU A 235 13.56 -26.72 8.75
CA GLU A 235 14.59 -26.86 9.77
C GLU A 235 15.45 -28.11 9.64
N TYR A 236 15.00 -29.11 8.89
CA TYR A 236 15.70 -30.39 8.78
C TYR A 236 16.78 -30.42 7.70
N GLY A 237 17.54 -31.51 7.66
CA GLY A 237 18.49 -31.79 6.60
C GLY A 237 19.93 -31.38 6.90
N THR A 238 20.82 -31.81 6.00
CA THR A 238 22.27 -31.81 6.19
C THR A 238 22.86 -30.41 6.40
N ALA A 239 22.30 -29.38 5.77
CA ALA A 239 22.82 -28.04 5.86
C ALA A 239 22.56 -27.40 7.25
N THR A 240 21.54 -27.84 7.99
CA THR A 240 21.34 -27.49 9.40
C THR A 240 22.39 -28.18 10.27
N GLU A 241 22.60 -29.49 10.13
CA GLU A 241 23.62 -30.22 10.91
C GLU A 241 25.02 -29.63 10.69
N THR A 242 25.36 -29.35 9.43
CA THR A 242 26.66 -28.77 9.07
C THR A 242 26.82 -27.40 9.72
N LYS A 243 25.80 -26.55 9.61
CA LYS A 243 25.88 -25.22 10.16
C LYS A 243 25.95 -25.24 11.69
N ALA A 244 25.26 -26.19 12.32
CA ALA A 244 25.32 -26.40 13.76
C ALA A 244 26.73 -26.83 14.21
N ILE A 245 27.40 -27.72 13.46
CA ILE A 245 28.80 -28.11 13.69
C ILE A 245 29.73 -26.88 13.56
N GLU A 246 29.60 -26.09 12.49
CA GLU A 246 30.40 -24.87 12.28
C GLU A 246 30.22 -23.86 13.42
N ASP A 247 28.98 -23.66 13.86
CA ASP A 247 28.61 -22.70 14.93
C ASP A 247 28.80 -23.31 16.34
N LYS A 248 29.25 -24.56 16.42
CA LYS A 248 29.50 -25.33 17.66
C LYS A 248 28.27 -25.40 18.58
N CYS A 249 27.11 -25.67 18.00
CA CYS A 249 25.85 -25.89 18.71
C CYS A 249 25.13 -27.15 18.21
N THR A 250 24.03 -27.52 18.84
CA THR A 250 23.14 -28.57 18.33
C THR A 250 22.28 -28.04 17.18
N PRO A 251 21.75 -28.91 16.30
CA PRO A 251 20.79 -28.52 15.28
C PRO A 251 19.55 -27.80 15.84
N GLN A 252 19.00 -28.29 16.96
CA GLN A 252 17.85 -27.66 17.64
C GLN A 252 18.19 -26.23 18.08
N GLU A 253 19.33 -26.00 18.75
CA GLU A 253 19.73 -24.66 19.19
C GLU A 253 19.93 -23.69 18.01
N LEU A 254 20.49 -24.19 16.89
CA LEU A 254 20.64 -23.40 15.66
C LEU A 254 19.26 -23.01 15.11
N CYS A 255 18.36 -23.98 14.99
CA CYS A 255 17.01 -23.76 14.49
C CYS A 255 16.23 -22.80 15.38
N ASP A 256 16.31 -22.94 16.71
CA ASP A 256 15.63 -22.05 17.67
C ASP A 256 16.10 -20.61 17.53
N LYS A 257 17.42 -20.41 17.45
CA LYS A 257 18.02 -19.10 17.22
C LYS A 257 17.50 -18.47 15.94
N TYR A 258 17.59 -19.19 14.81
CA TYR A 258 17.27 -18.61 13.52
C TYR A 258 15.77 -18.51 13.26
N HIS A 259 14.93 -19.40 13.80
CA HIS A 259 13.48 -19.25 13.76
C HIS A 259 13.06 -17.90 14.36
N GLN A 260 13.65 -17.51 15.50
CA GLN A 260 13.41 -16.19 16.10
C GLN A 260 13.93 -15.05 15.21
N VAL A 261 15.05 -15.23 14.51
CA VAL A 261 15.55 -14.22 13.56
C VAL A 261 14.56 -14.04 12.40
N HIS A 262 14.09 -15.12 11.78
CA HIS A 262 13.08 -15.07 10.73
C HIS A 262 11.81 -14.38 11.20
N LYS A 263 11.29 -14.78 12.37
CA LYS A 263 10.10 -14.20 12.97
C LYS A 263 10.23 -12.68 13.13
N LYS A 264 11.32 -12.20 13.74
CA LYS A 264 11.56 -10.75 13.93
C LYS A 264 11.65 -9.99 12.61
N VAL A 265 12.29 -10.57 11.59
CA VAL A 265 12.36 -9.97 10.26
C VAL A 265 10.96 -9.84 9.66
N TYR A 266 10.15 -10.90 9.70
CA TYR A 266 8.82 -10.89 9.11
C TYR A 266 7.84 -10.00 9.89
N GLU A 267 7.96 -9.91 11.21
CA GLU A 267 7.23 -8.95 12.04
C GLU A 267 7.57 -7.51 11.65
N TRP A 268 8.86 -7.19 11.46
CA TRP A 268 9.28 -5.84 11.04
C TRP A 268 8.79 -5.50 9.62
N PHE A 269 8.82 -6.46 8.69
CA PHE A 269 8.20 -6.34 7.36
C PHE A 269 6.66 -6.39 7.40
N GLN A 270 6.04 -6.50 8.58
CA GLN A 270 4.59 -6.54 8.78
C GLN A 270 3.88 -7.66 8.02
N ILE A 271 4.52 -8.84 7.95
CA ILE A 271 3.91 -10.03 7.37
C ILE A 271 2.84 -10.57 8.33
N GLY A 272 1.58 -10.57 7.89
CA GLY A 272 0.41 -10.92 8.68
C GLY A 272 0.04 -12.40 8.62
N PHE A 273 0.96 -13.27 9.06
CA PHE A 273 0.67 -14.70 9.20
C PHE A 273 -0.44 -14.94 10.23
N ASP A 274 -1.36 -15.86 9.95
CA ASP A 274 -2.27 -16.40 10.97
C ASP A 274 -1.55 -17.45 11.82
N LYS A 275 -0.60 -18.19 11.22
CA LYS A 275 0.36 -19.04 11.92
C LYS A 275 1.73 -19.00 11.24
N PHE A 276 2.75 -18.65 12.02
CA PHE A 276 4.16 -18.88 11.68
C PHE A 276 4.71 -20.02 12.55
N GLY A 277 4.86 -21.21 11.96
CA GLY A 277 5.26 -22.44 12.65
C GLY A 277 6.67 -22.93 12.29
N ARG A 278 6.89 -24.24 12.47
CA ARG A 278 8.19 -24.91 12.34
C ARG A 278 7.98 -26.35 11.87
N THR A 279 8.93 -26.93 11.14
CA THR A 279 8.86 -28.36 10.75
C THR A 279 9.35 -29.31 11.85
N THR A 280 10.04 -28.83 12.87
CA THR A 280 10.58 -29.64 14.00
C THR A 280 9.53 -29.86 15.11
N THR A 281 8.41 -30.51 14.78
CA THR A 281 7.31 -30.75 15.73
C THR A 281 6.83 -32.20 15.73
N GLU A 282 6.15 -32.60 16.81
CA GLU A 282 5.52 -33.92 16.89
C GLU A 282 4.48 -34.13 15.77
N LYS A 283 3.67 -33.10 15.47
CA LYS A 283 2.71 -33.14 14.36
C LYS A 283 3.35 -33.31 12.99
N GLN A 284 4.57 -32.80 12.78
CA GLN A 284 5.31 -33.10 11.55
C GLN A 284 5.60 -34.60 11.46
N THR A 285 6.12 -35.18 12.55
CA THR A 285 6.49 -36.59 12.59
C THR A 285 5.27 -37.47 12.35
N GLU A 286 4.17 -37.22 13.06
CA GLU A 286 2.91 -37.94 12.93
C GLU A 286 2.39 -37.94 11.48
N ILE A 287 2.24 -36.75 10.88
CA ILE A 287 1.62 -36.61 9.55
C ILE A 287 2.56 -37.13 8.45
N ALA A 288 3.86 -36.87 8.54
CA ALA A 288 4.82 -37.34 7.54
C ALA A 288 4.96 -38.87 7.57
N GLN A 289 4.94 -39.49 8.76
CA GLN A 289 4.93 -40.94 8.88
C GLN A 289 3.63 -41.56 8.39
N ASP A 290 2.46 -40.96 8.68
CA ASP A 290 1.16 -41.41 8.16
C ASP A 290 1.13 -41.40 6.62
N ILE A 291 1.57 -40.31 5.99
CA ILE A 291 1.68 -40.22 4.51
C ILE A 291 2.65 -41.27 3.98
N PHE A 292 3.80 -41.46 4.62
CA PHE A 292 4.79 -42.47 4.22
C PHE A 292 4.21 -43.88 4.28
N LEU A 293 3.55 -44.24 5.38
CA LEU A 293 2.97 -45.57 5.57
C LEU A 293 1.87 -45.87 4.55
N LYS A 294 0.98 -44.91 4.28
CA LYS A 294 -0.05 -45.05 3.24
C LYS A 294 0.54 -45.21 1.84
N LEU A 295 1.61 -44.47 1.51
CA LEU A 295 2.32 -44.66 0.24
C LEU A 295 2.94 -46.06 0.14
N ASN A 296 3.47 -46.58 1.25
CA ASN A 296 4.02 -47.93 1.33
C ASN A 296 2.93 -49.00 1.13
N GLU A 297 1.83 -48.88 1.85
CA GLU A 297 0.66 -49.78 1.77
C GLU A 297 0.06 -49.81 0.36
N ASN A 298 0.03 -48.66 -0.33
CA ASN A 298 -0.45 -48.55 -1.70
C ASN A 298 0.58 -48.94 -2.78
N GLY A 299 1.78 -49.40 -2.40
CA GLY A 299 2.79 -49.91 -3.33
C GLY A 299 3.55 -48.84 -4.13
N PHE A 300 3.57 -47.59 -3.65
CA PHE A 300 4.27 -46.47 -4.27
C PHE A 300 5.65 -46.19 -3.68
N LEU A 301 6.09 -47.01 -2.74
CA LEU A 301 7.45 -46.99 -2.24
C LEU A 301 8.23 -48.22 -2.73
N GLU A 302 9.50 -48.02 -3.03
CA GLU A 302 10.42 -49.09 -3.41
C GLU A 302 11.77 -48.94 -2.72
N GLU A 303 12.41 -50.07 -2.40
CA GLU A 303 13.74 -50.10 -1.81
C GLU A 303 14.80 -50.19 -2.92
N GLN A 304 15.84 -49.36 -2.83
CA GLN A 304 17.04 -49.49 -3.66
C GLN A 304 18.30 -49.29 -2.82
N SER A 305 19.36 -50.02 -3.15
CA SER A 305 20.67 -49.88 -2.48
C SER A 305 21.54 -48.88 -3.24
N MET A 306 22.07 -47.88 -2.54
CA MET A 306 22.93 -46.84 -3.11
C MET A 306 24.36 -46.98 -2.60
N LYS A 307 25.33 -46.81 -3.49
CA LYS A 307 26.74 -46.70 -3.12
C LYS A 307 27.04 -45.25 -2.74
N GLN A 308 27.53 -45.02 -1.52
CA GLN A 308 27.91 -43.70 -0.99
C GLN A 308 29.27 -43.77 -0.32
N LEU A 309 29.96 -42.63 -0.20
CA LEU A 309 31.18 -42.54 0.60
C LEU A 309 30.83 -42.39 2.08
N TYR A 310 31.52 -43.14 2.93
CA TYR A 310 31.35 -43.14 4.37
C TYR A 310 32.67 -42.74 5.03
N CYS A 311 32.65 -41.82 5.98
CA CYS A 311 33.83 -41.51 6.80
C CYS A 311 33.83 -42.39 8.06
N PRO A 312 34.85 -43.25 8.26
CA PRO A 312 34.97 -44.06 9.48
C PRO A 312 35.22 -43.24 10.75
N GLU A 313 35.84 -42.06 10.63
CA GLU A 313 36.25 -41.23 11.77
C GLU A 313 35.05 -40.58 12.48
N HIS A 314 34.25 -39.74 11.81
CA HIS A 314 33.00 -39.23 12.41
C HIS A 314 31.78 -40.16 12.24
N LYS A 315 31.97 -41.33 11.62
CA LYS A 315 30.95 -42.39 11.46
C LYS A 315 29.69 -41.96 10.71
N GLY A 316 29.86 -41.27 9.57
CA GLY A 316 28.76 -40.73 8.77
C GLY A 316 28.96 -40.90 7.26
N TYR A 317 27.85 -40.90 6.51
CA TYR A 317 27.90 -40.83 5.06
C TYR A 317 28.16 -39.40 4.58
N LEU A 318 28.89 -39.27 3.48
CA LEU A 318 29.34 -37.99 2.93
C LEU A 318 28.54 -37.63 1.69
N ALA A 319 27.97 -36.43 1.68
CA ALA A 319 27.56 -35.78 0.45
C ALA A 319 28.81 -35.34 -0.35
N ASP A 320 28.70 -35.27 -1.68
CA ASP A 320 29.80 -34.96 -2.60
C ASP A 320 30.58 -33.70 -2.20
N ARG A 321 29.88 -32.67 -1.70
CA ARG A 321 30.47 -31.40 -1.21
C ARG A 321 31.38 -31.53 0.02
N TYR A 322 31.27 -32.63 0.76
CA TYR A 322 32.08 -32.96 1.93
C TYR A 322 33.18 -33.96 1.63
N VAL A 323 33.33 -34.33 0.37
CA VAL A 323 34.46 -35.10 -0.14
C VAL A 323 35.35 -34.10 -0.85
N GLU A 324 36.58 -33.99 -0.38
CA GLU A 324 37.63 -33.25 -1.07
C GLU A 324 38.73 -34.22 -1.45
N GLY A 325 39.49 -33.91 -2.50
CA GLY A 325 40.57 -34.76 -2.95
C GLY A 325 41.27 -34.18 -4.16
N GLU A 326 42.25 -34.91 -4.65
CA GLU A 326 42.97 -34.54 -5.84
C GLU A 326 42.14 -34.82 -7.11
N CYS A 327 42.02 -33.81 -7.98
CA CYS A 327 41.28 -33.91 -9.23
C CYS A 327 41.92 -34.94 -10.17
N PRO A 328 41.19 -35.97 -10.63
CA PRO A 328 41.75 -36.99 -11.53
C PRO A 328 42.11 -36.46 -12.92
N LYS A 329 41.65 -35.24 -13.27
CA LYS A 329 41.88 -34.63 -14.60
C LYS A 329 43.01 -33.61 -14.64
N CYS A 330 43.17 -32.81 -13.58
CA CYS A 330 44.14 -31.70 -13.56
C CYS A 330 45.04 -31.69 -12.33
N HIS A 331 44.94 -32.70 -11.46
CA HIS A 331 45.75 -32.87 -10.25
C HIS A 331 45.68 -31.67 -9.28
N TYR A 332 44.55 -30.97 -9.26
CA TYR A 332 44.27 -29.97 -8.22
C TYR A 332 43.96 -30.70 -6.90
N GLU A 333 44.79 -30.50 -5.87
CA GLU A 333 44.76 -31.28 -4.62
C GLU A 333 43.48 -31.10 -3.77
N ASP A 334 42.73 -30.02 -4.00
CA ASP A 334 41.56 -29.62 -3.21
C ASP A 334 40.28 -29.57 -4.04
N ALA A 335 40.13 -30.47 -5.02
CA ALA A 335 38.89 -30.58 -5.78
C ALA A 335 37.76 -31.12 -4.89
N ARG A 336 36.55 -30.59 -5.08
CA ARG A 336 35.34 -31.08 -4.42
C ARG A 336 34.81 -32.30 -5.15
N GLY A 337 34.08 -33.15 -4.44
CA GLY A 337 33.51 -34.38 -4.97
C GLY A 337 32.58 -34.18 -6.17
N ASP A 338 31.93 -33.03 -6.25
CA ASP A 338 31.01 -32.67 -7.34
C ASP A 338 31.69 -31.92 -8.49
N GLN A 339 32.71 -31.10 -8.19
CA GLN A 339 33.35 -30.23 -9.17
C GLN A 339 34.78 -29.83 -8.76
N CYS A 340 35.68 -29.82 -9.74
CA CYS A 340 37.00 -29.21 -9.58
C CYS A 340 36.93 -27.70 -9.82
N ASP A 341 37.25 -26.89 -8.81
CA ASP A 341 37.22 -25.44 -8.91
C ASP A 341 38.34 -24.87 -9.81
N LYS A 342 39.41 -25.64 -10.08
CA LYS A 342 40.52 -25.22 -10.96
C LYS A 342 40.23 -25.42 -12.45
N CYS A 343 39.77 -26.61 -12.86
CA CYS A 343 39.52 -26.92 -14.27
C CYS A 343 38.04 -26.88 -14.66
N GLY A 344 37.14 -26.63 -13.70
CA GLY A 344 35.69 -26.55 -13.90
C GLY A 344 34.99 -27.87 -14.20
N SER A 345 35.73 -28.99 -14.28
CA SER A 345 35.16 -30.31 -14.58
C SER A 345 34.22 -30.79 -13.47
N LEU A 346 33.07 -31.32 -13.87
CA LEU A 346 32.23 -32.14 -13.00
C LEU A 346 32.96 -33.46 -12.70
N LEU A 347 32.91 -33.86 -11.43
CA LEU A 347 33.56 -35.05 -10.91
C LEU A 347 32.52 -35.98 -10.26
N ASP A 348 32.84 -37.27 -10.25
CA ASP A 348 32.23 -38.22 -9.33
C ASP A 348 33.14 -38.31 -8.09
N PRO A 349 32.61 -38.18 -6.85
CA PRO A 349 33.43 -38.25 -5.65
C PRO A 349 34.17 -39.59 -5.50
N PHE A 350 33.71 -40.67 -6.12
CA PHE A 350 34.41 -41.96 -6.17
C PHE A 350 35.63 -41.96 -7.10
N GLU A 351 35.75 -40.98 -8.00
CA GLU A 351 36.88 -40.81 -8.92
C GLU A 351 37.98 -39.90 -8.36
N LEU A 352 37.74 -39.21 -7.23
CA LEU A 352 38.75 -38.38 -6.58
C LEU A 352 39.96 -39.22 -6.16
N ILE A 353 41.15 -38.70 -6.46
CA ILE A 353 42.41 -39.27 -5.98
C ILE A 353 42.61 -38.80 -4.53
N ASN A 354 43.03 -39.69 -3.63
CA ASN A 354 43.22 -39.38 -2.20
C ASN A 354 42.02 -38.65 -1.57
N PRO A 355 40.80 -39.22 -1.65
CA PRO A 355 39.62 -38.57 -1.09
C PRO A 355 39.79 -38.46 0.42
N ARG A 356 39.38 -37.31 0.94
CA ARG A 356 39.38 -36.96 2.36
C ARG A 356 38.06 -36.29 2.71
N CYS A 357 37.59 -36.53 3.91
CA CYS A 357 36.42 -35.85 4.43
C CYS A 357 36.78 -34.39 4.75
N LYS A 358 35.95 -33.45 4.31
CA LYS A 358 36.11 -32.02 4.61
C LYS A 358 35.99 -31.68 6.10
N LEU A 359 35.26 -32.49 6.87
CA LEU A 359 34.94 -32.20 8.26
C LEU A 359 36.08 -32.59 9.23
N ASP A 360 36.76 -33.70 8.96
CA ASP A 360 37.77 -34.28 9.88
C ASP A 360 39.04 -34.79 9.19
N SER A 361 39.16 -34.63 7.87
CA SER A 361 40.26 -35.14 7.03
C SER A 361 40.40 -36.67 7.00
N GLY A 362 39.44 -37.43 7.54
CA GLY A 362 39.43 -38.89 7.50
C GLY A 362 39.26 -39.41 6.06
N LYS A 363 39.83 -40.59 5.77
CA LYS A 363 39.74 -41.22 4.44
C LYS A 363 38.35 -41.86 4.24
N PRO A 364 37.52 -41.40 3.29
CA PRO A 364 36.22 -42.00 3.03
C PRO A 364 36.35 -43.37 2.35
N GLU A 365 35.45 -44.28 2.69
CA GLU A 365 35.33 -45.61 2.10
C GLU A 365 33.97 -45.79 1.41
N PRO A 366 33.89 -46.49 0.27
CA PRO A 366 32.61 -46.81 -0.36
C PRO A 366 31.79 -47.80 0.50
N LYS A 367 30.55 -47.46 0.82
CA LYS A 367 29.58 -48.34 1.45
C LYS A 367 28.24 -48.33 0.72
N PHE A 368 27.58 -49.48 0.73
CA PHE A 368 26.18 -49.57 0.30
C PHE A 368 25.26 -49.16 1.45
N SER A 369 24.19 -48.47 1.11
CA SER A 369 23.16 -47.99 2.04
C SER A 369 21.80 -48.19 1.37
N ASP A 370 20.92 -48.94 2.01
CA ASP A 370 19.56 -49.14 1.50
C ASP A 370 18.72 -47.89 1.75
N HIS A 371 17.94 -47.48 0.74
CA HIS A 371 17.08 -46.32 0.80
C HIS A 371 15.69 -46.64 0.25
N ILE A 372 14.71 -45.84 0.69
CA ILE A 372 13.36 -45.88 0.16
C ILE A 372 13.18 -44.77 -0.87
N PHE A 373 12.53 -45.11 -1.97
CA PHE A 373 12.23 -44.23 -3.09
C PHE A 373 10.72 -44.12 -3.26
N LEU A 374 10.24 -42.91 -3.54
CA LEU A 374 8.89 -42.67 -4.02
C LEU A 374 8.85 -42.97 -5.51
N SER A 375 8.09 -43.99 -5.92
CA SER A 375 7.93 -44.44 -7.30
C SER A 375 7.07 -43.47 -8.12
N LEU A 376 7.56 -42.24 -8.36
CA LEU A 376 6.84 -41.21 -9.14
C LEU A 376 6.51 -41.65 -10.57
N ASN A 377 7.31 -42.54 -11.16
CA ASN A 377 7.03 -43.19 -12.44
C ASN A 377 5.67 -43.92 -12.45
N LYS A 378 5.29 -44.57 -11.34
CA LYS A 378 3.99 -45.26 -11.23
C LYS A 378 2.82 -44.28 -11.12
N LEU A 379 3.06 -43.08 -10.59
CA LEU A 379 2.06 -42.02 -10.37
C LEU A 379 2.00 -41.01 -11.52
N GLU A 380 2.89 -41.13 -12.50
CA GLU A 380 3.12 -40.10 -13.53
C GLU A 380 1.85 -39.74 -14.31
N SER A 381 1.04 -40.73 -14.71
CA SER A 381 -0.19 -40.49 -15.46
C SER A 381 -1.19 -39.66 -14.65
N GLU A 382 -1.32 -39.94 -13.35
CA GLU A 382 -2.26 -39.26 -12.47
C GLU A 382 -1.78 -37.83 -12.16
N ILE A 383 -0.48 -37.65 -11.92
CA ILE A 383 0.15 -36.34 -11.73
C ILE A 383 -0.02 -35.48 -12.99
N LYS A 384 0.18 -36.05 -14.18
CA LYS A 384 -0.02 -35.35 -15.47
C LYS A 384 -1.45 -34.85 -15.63
N THR A 385 -2.43 -35.72 -15.40
CA THR A 385 -3.85 -35.36 -15.50
C THR A 385 -4.19 -34.25 -14.51
N TRP A 386 -3.81 -34.43 -13.24
CA TRP A 386 -4.05 -33.44 -12.19
C TRP A 386 -3.40 -32.09 -12.51
N ALA A 387 -2.12 -32.06 -12.91
CA ALA A 387 -1.40 -30.83 -13.19
C ALA A 387 -1.99 -30.07 -14.39
N ALA A 388 -2.41 -30.77 -15.44
CA ALA A 388 -3.07 -30.17 -16.59
C ALA A 388 -4.38 -29.46 -16.18
N GLU A 389 -5.22 -30.11 -15.39
CA GLU A 389 -6.49 -29.53 -14.93
C GLU A 389 -6.28 -28.40 -13.91
N ALA A 390 -5.43 -28.62 -12.91
CA ALA A 390 -5.18 -27.66 -11.84
C ALA A 390 -4.53 -26.37 -12.38
N SER A 391 -3.60 -26.50 -13.33
CA SER A 391 -2.87 -25.34 -13.87
C SER A 391 -3.76 -24.40 -14.69
N GLU A 392 -4.79 -24.91 -15.35
CA GLU A 392 -5.78 -24.09 -16.05
C GLU A 392 -6.84 -23.56 -15.08
N LYS A 393 -7.43 -24.41 -14.24
CA LYS A 393 -8.50 -24.02 -13.32
C LYS A 393 -8.05 -22.96 -12.32
N GLY A 394 -6.83 -23.04 -11.82
CA GLY A 394 -6.28 -22.06 -10.90
C GLY A 394 -5.29 -21.11 -11.53
N ALA A 395 -5.26 -20.96 -12.86
CA ALA A 395 -4.48 -19.96 -13.58
C ALA A 395 -3.02 -19.84 -13.09
N TRP A 396 -2.27 -20.95 -13.10
CA TRP A 396 -0.88 -20.93 -12.63
C TRP A 396 -0.03 -19.96 -13.45
N SER A 397 0.94 -19.34 -12.78
CA SER A 397 1.88 -18.46 -13.46
C SER A 397 2.62 -19.17 -14.60
N LYS A 398 2.95 -18.43 -15.66
CA LYS A 398 3.53 -18.99 -16.89
C LYS A 398 4.79 -19.82 -16.62
N ASN A 399 5.69 -19.31 -15.80
CA ASN A 399 6.92 -20.02 -15.40
C ASN A 399 6.62 -21.33 -14.65
N SER A 400 5.61 -21.37 -13.78
CA SER A 400 5.14 -22.60 -13.12
C SER A 400 4.73 -23.67 -14.12
N LYS A 401 3.90 -23.28 -15.12
CA LYS A 401 3.46 -24.19 -16.19
C LYS A 401 4.64 -24.70 -17.00
N THR A 402 5.56 -23.82 -17.40
CA THR A 402 6.75 -24.19 -18.18
C THR A 402 7.65 -25.18 -17.43
N ILE A 403 7.97 -24.91 -16.17
CA ILE A 403 8.85 -25.76 -15.35
C ILE A 403 8.19 -27.13 -15.13
N THR A 404 6.91 -27.14 -14.75
CA THR A 404 6.15 -28.38 -14.52
C THR A 404 6.09 -29.22 -15.79
N ASN A 405 5.75 -28.62 -16.92
CA ASN A 405 5.67 -29.34 -18.19
C ASN A 405 7.03 -29.88 -18.65
N SER A 406 8.14 -29.19 -18.35
CA SER A 406 9.49 -29.71 -18.62
C SER A 406 9.74 -31.01 -17.85
N TRP A 407 9.47 -31.02 -16.54
CA TRP A 407 9.61 -32.20 -15.69
C TRP A 407 8.72 -33.36 -16.16
N LEU A 408 7.47 -33.09 -16.52
CA LEU A 408 6.53 -34.12 -16.98
C LEU A 408 6.88 -34.65 -18.38
N LYS A 409 7.53 -33.85 -19.22
CA LYS A 409 7.98 -34.28 -20.56
C LYS A 409 9.22 -35.17 -20.50
N GLU A 410 10.13 -34.90 -19.57
CA GLU A 410 11.33 -35.73 -19.34
C GLU A 410 10.98 -37.13 -18.82
N GLY A 411 9.84 -37.28 -18.16
CA GLY A 411 9.42 -38.50 -17.48
C GLY A 411 9.82 -38.49 -16.00
N LEU A 412 8.96 -39.03 -15.15
CA LEU A 412 9.18 -39.01 -13.71
C LEU A 412 9.90 -40.29 -13.29
N ASN A 413 11.05 -40.13 -12.64
CA ASN A 413 11.82 -41.25 -12.09
C ASN A 413 11.57 -41.41 -10.59
N PRO A 414 11.76 -42.62 -10.02
CA PRO A 414 11.76 -42.81 -8.58
C PRO A 414 12.72 -41.82 -7.87
N ARG A 415 12.27 -41.21 -6.78
CA ARG A 415 13.07 -40.24 -6.01
C ARG A 415 13.33 -40.76 -4.61
N CYS A 416 14.60 -40.76 -4.20
CA CYS A 416 15.01 -41.19 -2.87
C CYS A 416 14.45 -40.26 -1.78
N ILE A 417 13.64 -40.81 -0.87
CA ILE A 417 12.95 -40.08 0.20
C ILE A 417 13.50 -40.37 1.60
N THR A 418 14.62 -41.09 1.73
CA THR A 418 15.32 -41.29 3.01
C THR A 418 16.77 -40.82 2.95
N ARG A 419 17.34 -40.45 4.10
CA ARG A 419 18.75 -40.04 4.23
C ARG A 419 19.38 -40.61 5.49
N ASP A 420 20.69 -40.84 5.40
CA ASP A 420 21.56 -41.21 6.52
C ASP A 420 21.95 -39.97 7.34
N LEU A 421 20.96 -39.36 7.98
CA LEU A 421 21.14 -38.19 8.87
C LEU A 421 20.49 -38.49 10.22
N LYS A 422 20.89 -37.73 11.24
CA LYS A 422 20.26 -37.80 12.57
C LYS A 422 19.17 -36.74 12.74
N TRP A 423 19.33 -35.60 12.07
CA TRP A 423 18.41 -34.47 12.15
C TRP A 423 17.37 -34.48 11.02
N GLY A 424 16.23 -35.09 11.30
CA GLY A 424 15.11 -35.23 10.39
C GLY A 424 13.96 -36.02 11.00
N THR A 425 12.84 -36.10 10.30
CA THR A 425 11.71 -36.95 10.69
C THR A 425 12.11 -38.44 10.61
N PRO A 426 11.99 -39.26 11.67
CA PRO A 426 12.39 -40.66 11.63
C PRO A 426 11.58 -41.49 10.63
N VAL A 427 12.21 -42.45 9.95
CA VAL A 427 11.51 -43.40 9.06
C VAL A 427 10.75 -44.43 9.88
N PRO A 428 9.43 -44.65 9.66
CA PRO A 428 8.60 -45.53 10.49
C PRO A 428 8.73 -47.01 10.11
N LEU A 429 9.96 -47.49 9.92
CA LEU A 429 10.26 -48.88 9.56
C LEU A 429 11.49 -49.36 10.34
N GLU A 430 11.41 -50.53 10.97
CA GLU A 430 12.48 -51.05 11.86
C GLU A 430 13.84 -51.18 11.13
N LYS A 431 13.84 -51.58 9.85
CA LYS A 431 15.06 -51.67 9.02
C LYS A 431 15.78 -50.31 8.89
N TYR A 432 15.07 -49.20 9.05
CA TYR A 432 15.53 -47.84 8.76
C TYR A 432 15.50 -46.92 9.98
N LYS A 433 15.51 -47.48 11.20
CA LYS A 433 15.44 -46.69 12.45
C LYS A 433 16.55 -45.66 12.64
N ASP A 434 17.71 -45.88 12.01
CA ASP A 434 18.85 -44.96 12.04
C ASP A 434 18.84 -43.96 10.87
N LYS A 435 17.72 -43.87 10.13
CA LYS A 435 17.54 -42.95 9.00
C LYS A 435 16.38 -42.00 9.24
N VAL A 436 16.40 -40.91 8.51
CA VAL A 436 15.33 -39.91 8.49
C VAL A 436 14.75 -39.77 7.09
N LEU A 437 13.53 -39.24 7.02
CA LEU A 437 12.92 -38.79 5.78
C LEU A 437 13.72 -37.63 5.20
N TYR A 438 13.86 -37.64 3.88
CA TYR A 438 14.56 -36.60 3.16
C TYR A 438 13.72 -35.31 3.15
N VAL A 439 14.36 -34.17 3.45
CA VAL A 439 13.70 -32.86 3.55
C VAL A 439 12.85 -32.50 2.32
N TRP A 440 13.25 -32.91 1.12
CA TRP A 440 12.46 -32.61 -0.09
C TRP A 440 11.17 -33.42 -0.22
N PHE A 441 11.01 -34.49 0.57
CA PHE A 441 9.75 -35.22 0.72
C PHE A 441 8.86 -34.59 1.80
N ASP A 442 9.40 -34.31 2.99
CA ASP A 442 8.59 -33.92 4.15
C ASP A 442 8.50 -32.40 4.39
N ALA A 443 9.32 -31.55 3.78
CA ALA A 443 9.19 -30.10 3.93
C ALA A 443 7.83 -29.55 3.45
N PRO A 444 7.27 -29.98 2.30
CA PRO A 444 5.91 -29.59 1.93
C PRO A 444 4.82 -30.12 2.88
N ILE A 445 5.06 -31.24 3.58
CA ILE A 445 4.19 -31.74 4.64
C ILE A 445 4.19 -30.78 5.84
N GLY A 446 5.24 -29.96 5.97
CA GLY A 446 5.33 -28.84 6.91
C GLY A 446 4.12 -27.91 6.88
N TYR A 447 3.49 -27.66 5.72
CA TYR A 447 2.28 -26.82 5.67
C TYR A 447 1.11 -27.45 6.45
N LEU A 448 0.97 -28.78 6.38
CA LEU A 448 -0.08 -29.53 7.07
C LEU A 448 0.20 -29.52 8.57
N SER A 449 1.43 -29.85 8.96
CA SER A 449 1.81 -29.92 10.37
C SER A 449 1.79 -28.55 11.06
N ILE A 450 2.15 -27.47 10.36
CA ILE A 450 2.00 -26.10 10.87
C ILE A 450 0.52 -25.77 11.10
N THR A 451 -0.37 -26.21 10.21
CA THR A 451 -1.81 -26.02 10.36
C THR A 451 -2.37 -26.89 11.50
N ALA A 452 -1.88 -28.12 11.67
CA ALA A 452 -2.22 -29.00 12.79
C ALA A 452 -1.76 -28.45 14.14
N ASN A 453 -0.64 -27.72 14.17
CA ASN A 453 -0.19 -26.97 15.35
C ASN A 453 -0.92 -25.61 15.53
N TYR A 454 -1.81 -25.23 14.61
CA TYR A 454 -2.68 -24.06 14.73
C TYR A 454 -4.07 -24.44 15.23
N THR A 455 -4.65 -25.53 14.73
CA THR A 455 -5.97 -26.05 15.12
C THR A 455 -5.99 -27.57 15.05
N GLU A 456 -6.71 -28.21 15.98
CA GLU A 456 -6.97 -29.65 15.92
C GLU A 456 -7.81 -30.04 14.69
N ASN A 457 -8.59 -29.10 14.14
CA ASN A 457 -9.47 -29.31 12.99
C ASN A 457 -8.78 -29.06 11.63
N TRP A 458 -7.45 -29.22 11.55
CA TRP A 458 -6.65 -28.89 10.38
C TRP A 458 -7.05 -29.64 9.10
N GLU A 459 -7.61 -30.84 9.24
CA GLU A 459 -8.13 -31.63 8.12
C GLU A 459 -9.29 -30.92 7.40
N LYS A 460 -10.04 -30.03 8.07
CA LYS A 460 -11.06 -29.22 7.40
C LYS A 460 -10.47 -28.32 6.31
N TRP A 461 -9.20 -27.91 6.45
CA TRP A 461 -8.46 -27.16 5.45
C TRP A 461 -7.76 -28.06 4.43
N TRP A 462 -7.12 -29.14 4.89
CA TRP A 462 -6.21 -29.95 4.06
C TRP A 462 -6.83 -31.21 3.47
N LYS A 463 -8.04 -31.61 3.88
CA LYS A 463 -8.79 -32.75 3.34
C LYS A 463 -10.22 -32.36 2.92
N ASN A 464 -10.35 -31.20 2.26
CA ASN A 464 -11.63 -30.61 1.84
C ASN A 464 -11.50 -29.87 0.50
N PRO A 465 -11.05 -30.54 -0.58
CA PRO A 465 -10.77 -29.92 -1.87
C PRO A 465 -12.00 -29.29 -2.55
N GLU A 466 -13.21 -29.67 -2.14
CA GLU A 466 -14.46 -29.16 -2.69
C GLU A 466 -14.77 -27.75 -2.21
N ASN A 467 -14.33 -27.40 -0.98
CA ASN A 467 -14.65 -26.12 -0.34
C ASN A 467 -13.44 -25.21 -0.15
N VAL A 468 -12.21 -25.72 -0.31
CA VAL A 468 -10.96 -24.99 -0.04
C VAL A 468 -10.14 -24.80 -1.32
N GLN A 469 -9.72 -23.56 -1.56
CA GLN A 469 -8.77 -23.22 -2.63
C GLN A 469 -7.39 -22.95 -2.02
N LEU A 470 -6.41 -23.79 -2.35
CA LEU A 470 -5.02 -23.64 -1.90
C LEU A 470 -4.21 -22.75 -2.87
N TYR A 471 -3.75 -21.60 -2.37
CA TYR A 471 -2.84 -20.69 -3.04
C TYR A 471 -1.43 -20.83 -2.47
N GLN A 472 -0.44 -21.04 -3.33
CA GLN A 472 0.96 -21.18 -2.91
C GLN A 472 1.86 -20.15 -3.60
N PHE A 473 2.74 -19.52 -2.82
CA PHE A 473 3.66 -18.47 -3.26
C PHE A 473 5.11 -18.87 -3.03
N MET A 474 5.91 -18.89 -4.09
CA MET A 474 7.30 -19.37 -4.03
C MET A 474 8.20 -18.83 -5.14
N GLY A 475 9.51 -18.97 -4.97
CA GLY A 475 10.46 -18.83 -6.08
C GLY A 475 10.48 -20.06 -6.99
N LYS A 476 10.92 -19.89 -8.24
CA LYS A 476 10.89 -20.93 -9.29
C LYS A 476 11.55 -22.26 -8.94
N ASP A 477 12.55 -22.26 -8.08
CA ASP A 477 13.28 -23.47 -7.69
C ASP A 477 12.41 -24.45 -6.89
N ASN A 478 11.34 -23.95 -6.26
CA ASN A 478 10.42 -24.76 -5.45
C ASN A 478 9.29 -25.40 -6.27
N VAL A 479 9.11 -25.02 -7.54
CA VAL A 479 7.96 -25.45 -8.36
C VAL A 479 7.83 -26.97 -8.43
N PRO A 480 8.87 -27.76 -8.76
CA PRO A 480 8.72 -29.21 -8.90
C PRO A 480 8.25 -29.91 -7.61
N PHE A 481 8.60 -29.37 -6.45
CA PHE A 481 8.18 -29.94 -5.17
C PHE A 481 6.68 -29.78 -4.94
N HIS A 482 6.08 -28.72 -5.48
CA HIS A 482 4.67 -28.36 -5.28
C HIS A 482 3.77 -28.77 -6.45
N THR A 483 4.34 -29.10 -7.60
CA THR A 483 3.58 -29.55 -8.79
C THR A 483 3.82 -31.01 -9.17
N VAL A 484 4.83 -31.66 -8.58
CA VAL A 484 5.14 -33.07 -8.86
C VAL A 484 5.25 -33.89 -7.58
N ILE A 485 6.21 -33.56 -6.70
CA ILE A 485 6.56 -34.45 -5.58
C ILE A 485 5.46 -34.48 -4.52
N PHE A 486 5.04 -33.31 -4.02
CA PHE A 486 4.02 -33.24 -2.99
C PHE A 486 2.63 -33.67 -3.50
N PRO A 487 2.14 -33.20 -4.66
CA PRO A 487 0.90 -33.73 -5.23
C PRO A 487 0.98 -35.23 -5.53
N GLY A 488 2.11 -35.73 -6.02
CA GLY A 488 2.33 -37.16 -6.22
C GLY A 488 2.20 -37.95 -4.92
N SER A 489 2.80 -37.44 -3.83
CA SER A 489 2.66 -38.01 -2.49
C SER A 489 1.19 -38.01 -2.04
N GLN A 490 0.48 -36.89 -2.20
CA GLN A 490 -0.94 -36.79 -1.87
C GLN A 490 -1.80 -37.76 -2.70
N ILE A 491 -1.58 -37.86 -4.02
CA ILE A 491 -2.31 -38.77 -4.91
C ILE A 491 -2.06 -40.23 -4.53
N GLY A 492 -0.81 -40.57 -4.22
CA GLY A 492 -0.41 -41.94 -3.86
C GLY A 492 -0.98 -42.43 -2.53
N THR A 493 -1.33 -41.54 -1.60
CA THR A 493 -2.02 -41.94 -0.34
C THR A 493 -3.46 -42.40 -0.56
N ARG A 494 -4.07 -42.06 -1.70
CA ARG A 494 -5.50 -42.33 -2.03
C ARG A 494 -6.51 -41.62 -1.10
N GLU A 495 -6.10 -40.55 -0.42
CA GLU A 495 -6.97 -39.74 0.42
C GLU A 495 -7.48 -38.46 -0.28
N ASN A 496 -8.54 -37.88 0.28
CA ASN A 496 -9.20 -36.68 -0.25
C ASN A 496 -8.47 -35.37 0.10
N TRP A 497 -7.18 -35.27 -0.23
CA TRP A 497 -6.39 -34.07 0.06
C TRP A 497 -6.82 -32.85 -0.76
N THR A 498 -6.89 -31.69 -0.10
CA THR A 498 -6.80 -30.37 -0.72
C THR A 498 -5.43 -30.23 -1.39
N LYS A 499 -5.42 -30.07 -2.71
CA LYS A 499 -4.19 -29.92 -3.51
C LYS A 499 -4.09 -28.49 -4.02
N LEU A 500 -2.92 -28.16 -4.57
CA LEU A 500 -2.62 -26.86 -5.15
C LEU A 500 -3.72 -26.43 -6.14
N HIS A 501 -4.37 -25.29 -5.85
CA HIS A 501 -5.30 -24.64 -6.76
C HIS A 501 -4.53 -23.64 -7.62
N HIS A 502 -3.94 -22.60 -7.01
CA HIS A 502 -3.20 -21.55 -7.71
C HIS A 502 -1.74 -21.49 -7.27
N LEU A 503 -0.81 -21.44 -8.24
CA LEU A 503 0.62 -21.30 -8.02
C LEU A 503 1.14 -19.96 -8.54
N SER A 504 1.60 -19.12 -7.63
CA SER A 504 2.21 -17.82 -7.95
C SER A 504 3.72 -17.91 -7.76
N THR A 505 4.44 -18.05 -8.88
CA THR A 505 5.89 -18.24 -8.89
C THR A 505 6.63 -16.99 -9.36
N THR A 506 7.67 -16.60 -8.63
CA THR A 506 8.56 -15.50 -9.04
C THR A 506 9.87 -15.99 -9.65
N GLU A 507 10.41 -15.18 -10.56
CA GLU A 507 11.81 -15.19 -10.97
C GLU A 507 12.71 -14.58 -9.87
N TYR A 508 13.99 -14.33 -10.14
CA TYR A 508 14.90 -13.81 -9.12
C TYR A 508 14.86 -12.28 -9.02
N LEU A 509 14.96 -11.77 -7.79
CA LEU A 509 15.36 -10.40 -7.53
C LEU A 509 16.90 -10.35 -7.43
N GLN A 510 17.52 -9.62 -8.34
CA GLN A 510 18.93 -9.26 -8.34
C GLN A 510 19.17 -8.02 -7.45
N TYR A 511 20.41 -7.79 -7.03
CA TYR A 511 20.81 -6.64 -6.23
C TYR A 511 21.86 -5.81 -6.96
N GLU A 512 21.49 -4.59 -7.34
CA GLU A 512 22.28 -3.74 -8.23
C GLU A 512 22.79 -4.57 -9.43
N ASN A 513 24.08 -4.50 -9.77
CA ASN A 513 24.63 -5.17 -10.96
C ASN A 513 24.91 -6.68 -10.76
N GLY A 514 24.34 -7.34 -9.75
CA GLY A 514 24.64 -8.75 -9.47
C GLY A 514 23.65 -9.46 -8.54
N LYS A 515 24.09 -10.61 -7.99
CA LYS A 515 23.29 -11.45 -7.09
C LYS A 515 23.53 -11.08 -5.63
N PHE A 516 22.52 -11.27 -4.79
CA PHE A 516 22.68 -11.33 -3.34
C PHE A 516 23.76 -12.37 -2.98
N SER A 517 24.66 -12.05 -2.05
CA SER A 517 25.73 -12.95 -1.63
C SER A 517 26.04 -12.79 -0.15
N LYS A 518 25.67 -13.80 0.65
CA LYS A 518 25.94 -13.83 2.09
C LYS A 518 27.44 -13.89 2.38
N SER A 519 28.19 -14.73 1.67
CA SER A 519 29.64 -14.90 1.87
C SER A 519 30.43 -13.63 1.56
N ARG A 520 30.00 -12.83 0.57
CA ARG A 520 30.63 -11.55 0.20
C ARG A 520 30.01 -10.33 0.91
N GLY A 521 28.94 -10.52 1.68
CA GLY A 521 28.20 -9.44 2.32
C GLY A 521 27.52 -8.47 1.34
N VAL A 522 27.13 -8.96 0.15
CA VAL A 522 26.52 -8.16 -0.90
C VAL A 522 24.99 -8.27 -0.82
N GLY A 523 24.32 -7.13 -0.69
CA GLY A 523 22.87 -7.01 -0.67
C GLY A 523 22.28 -6.70 0.70
N VAL A 524 21.00 -6.32 0.68
CA VAL A 524 20.22 -6.05 1.90
C VAL A 524 19.60 -7.35 2.41
N PHE A 525 19.79 -7.61 3.71
CA PHE A 525 19.23 -8.75 4.42
C PHE A 525 18.11 -8.28 5.34
N GLY A 526 17.12 -9.13 5.60
CA GLY A 526 15.93 -8.72 6.32
C GLY A 526 16.20 -8.17 7.72
N ASN A 527 17.26 -8.65 8.38
CA ASN A 527 17.65 -8.20 9.72
C ASN A 527 18.30 -6.79 9.74
N ASN A 528 18.85 -6.34 8.61
CA ASN A 528 19.58 -5.08 8.51
C ASN A 528 18.85 -4.00 7.67
N ALA A 529 17.73 -4.36 7.03
CA ALA A 529 16.87 -3.42 6.33
C ALA A 529 16.34 -2.30 7.26
N GLN A 530 16.07 -2.64 8.52
CA GLN A 530 15.61 -1.67 9.53
C GLN A 530 16.67 -0.64 9.93
N ASP A 531 17.96 -0.96 9.77
CA ASP A 531 19.07 -0.16 10.28
C ASP A 531 19.25 1.18 9.56
N ILE A 532 18.59 1.38 8.41
CA ILE A 532 18.65 2.64 7.66
C ILE A 532 17.51 3.61 8.03
N GLY A 533 16.62 3.23 8.95
CA GLY A 533 15.56 4.10 9.47
C GLY A 533 14.41 4.41 8.49
N VAL A 534 14.32 3.68 7.38
CA VAL A 534 13.22 3.81 6.41
C VAL A 534 12.06 2.90 6.80
N SER A 535 10.83 3.41 6.77
CA SER A 535 9.61 2.65 7.14
C SER A 535 9.49 1.35 6.33
N PRO A 536 9.02 0.25 6.96
CA PRO A 536 8.75 -1.00 6.25
C PRO A 536 7.74 -0.82 5.11
N SER A 537 6.82 0.14 5.17
CA SER A 537 5.89 0.42 4.07
C SER A 537 6.60 0.83 2.77
N VAL A 538 7.68 1.61 2.86
CA VAL A 538 8.48 1.99 1.67
C VAL A 538 9.19 0.78 1.07
N TRP A 539 9.74 -0.09 1.92
CA TRP A 539 10.34 -1.35 1.49
C TRP A 539 9.35 -2.28 0.81
N ARG A 540 8.17 -2.48 1.42
CA ARG A 540 7.10 -3.32 0.88
C ARG A 540 6.61 -2.79 -0.46
N TYR A 541 6.36 -1.48 -0.56
CA TYR A 541 5.96 -0.82 -1.80
C TYR A 541 6.99 -1.05 -2.92
N TYR A 542 8.26 -0.75 -2.64
CA TYR A 542 9.33 -0.88 -3.62
C TYR A 542 9.45 -2.33 -4.12
N LEU A 543 9.51 -3.29 -3.20
CA LEU A 543 9.64 -4.70 -3.55
C LEU A 543 8.43 -5.22 -4.33
N ALA A 544 7.21 -4.80 -3.97
CA ALA A 544 6.01 -5.16 -4.72
C ALA A 544 6.00 -4.54 -6.14
N SER A 545 6.46 -3.29 -6.28
CA SER A 545 6.59 -2.62 -7.60
C SER A 545 7.63 -3.28 -8.51
N MET A 546 8.62 -3.96 -7.90
CA MET A 546 9.70 -4.67 -8.56
C MET A 546 9.57 -6.19 -8.43
N ARG A 547 8.36 -6.69 -8.16
CA ARG A 547 8.11 -8.13 -8.02
C ARG A 547 8.47 -8.83 -9.35
N PRO A 548 9.39 -9.81 -9.33
CA PRO A 548 9.85 -10.49 -10.55
C PRO A 548 8.85 -11.56 -11.00
N GLU A 549 7.74 -11.15 -11.62
CA GLU A 549 6.65 -12.07 -12.00
C GLU A 549 6.94 -12.88 -13.28
N THR A 550 7.53 -12.23 -14.30
CA THR A 550 7.74 -12.82 -15.64
C THR A 550 9.21 -12.95 -16.02
N SER A 551 10.07 -12.09 -15.47
CA SER A 551 11.51 -12.09 -15.66
C SER A 551 12.20 -11.65 -14.38
N ASP A 552 13.51 -11.92 -14.29
CA ASP A 552 14.34 -11.35 -13.22
C ASP A 552 14.14 -9.82 -13.14
N SER A 553 14.15 -9.30 -11.91
CA SER A 553 14.09 -7.85 -11.62
C SER A 553 15.30 -7.46 -10.79
N GLN A 554 15.59 -6.16 -10.72
CA GLN A 554 16.79 -5.65 -10.04
C GLN A 554 16.40 -4.62 -8.99
N PHE A 555 16.90 -4.82 -7.76
CA PHE A 555 16.87 -3.78 -6.73
C PHE A 555 17.92 -2.71 -7.05
N SER A 556 17.54 -1.43 -7.02
CA SER A 556 18.45 -0.30 -7.17
C SER A 556 18.17 0.78 -6.13
N TRP A 557 19.20 1.30 -5.47
CA TRP A 557 19.04 2.37 -4.49
C TRP A 557 18.55 3.68 -5.11
N ASN A 558 18.99 4.01 -6.33
CA ASN A 558 18.50 5.18 -7.06
C ASN A 558 16.99 5.10 -7.29
N ASP A 559 16.52 3.94 -7.77
CA ASP A 559 15.10 3.71 -8.02
C ASP A 559 14.30 3.67 -6.71
N PHE A 560 14.86 3.08 -5.65
CA PHE A 560 14.25 3.08 -4.31
C PHE A 560 13.96 4.50 -3.79
N VAL A 561 14.95 5.39 -3.88
CA VAL A 561 14.79 6.81 -3.48
C VAL A 561 13.82 7.54 -4.41
N THR A 562 13.91 7.28 -5.72
CA THR A 562 13.05 7.91 -6.73
C THR A 562 11.59 7.56 -6.52
N ARG A 563 11.26 6.29 -6.31
CA ARG A 563 9.90 5.81 -6.07
C ARG A 563 9.33 6.35 -4.75
N ASN A 564 10.13 6.41 -3.69
CA ASN A 564 9.69 7.08 -2.46
C ASN A 564 9.36 8.56 -2.70
N ASN A 565 10.26 9.31 -3.33
CA ASN A 565 10.11 10.76 -3.46
C ASN A 565 9.02 11.15 -4.48
N SER A 566 8.90 10.41 -5.58
CA SER A 566 8.03 10.77 -6.70
C SER A 566 6.66 10.09 -6.63
N GLU A 567 6.59 8.82 -6.23
CA GLU A 567 5.34 8.05 -6.23
C GLU A 567 4.67 8.07 -4.85
N LEU A 568 5.43 7.80 -3.78
CA LEU A 568 4.86 7.79 -2.43
C LEU A 568 4.66 9.21 -1.90
N LEU A 569 5.69 10.04 -1.88
CA LEU A 569 5.61 11.39 -1.31
C LEU A 569 4.83 12.36 -2.22
N ALA A 570 5.21 12.48 -3.50
CA ALA A 570 4.65 13.49 -4.40
C ALA A 570 3.29 13.13 -5.03
N ASN A 571 2.88 11.85 -5.03
CA ASN A 571 1.56 11.42 -5.49
C ASN A 571 0.65 11.00 -4.32
N LEU A 572 0.86 9.83 -3.73
CA LEU A 572 -0.02 9.30 -2.67
C LEU A 572 -0.09 10.20 -1.43
N GLY A 573 1.07 10.52 -0.87
CA GLY A 573 1.21 11.39 0.29
C GLY A 573 0.67 12.79 0.03
N ASN A 574 0.90 13.35 -1.17
CA ASN A 574 0.39 14.65 -1.56
C ASN A 574 -1.14 14.70 -1.66
N PHE A 575 -1.76 13.68 -2.28
CA PHE A 575 -3.21 13.60 -2.42
C PHE A 575 -3.89 13.60 -1.05
N VAL A 576 -3.46 12.69 -0.16
CA VAL A 576 -4.00 12.56 1.19
C VAL A 576 -3.80 13.85 1.97
N ASN A 577 -2.57 14.38 2.00
CA ASN A 577 -2.26 15.58 2.78
C ASN A 577 -3.01 16.82 2.32
N ARG A 578 -3.17 17.04 1.00
CA ARG A 578 -3.85 18.25 0.49
C ARG A 578 -5.28 18.35 1.01
N ILE A 579 -6.05 17.27 0.96
CA ILE A 579 -7.45 17.29 1.40
C ILE A 579 -7.52 17.37 2.92
N ILE A 580 -6.80 16.53 3.65
CA ILE A 580 -6.90 16.48 5.12
C ILE A 580 -6.48 17.82 5.74
N LYS A 581 -5.36 18.41 5.30
CA LYS A 581 -4.94 19.75 5.77
C LYS A 581 -5.94 20.84 5.40
N PHE A 582 -6.59 20.73 4.25
CA PHE A 582 -7.64 21.68 3.87
C PHE A 582 -8.84 21.58 4.81
N VAL A 583 -9.27 20.37 5.15
CA VAL A 583 -10.38 20.13 6.08
C VAL A 583 -10.03 20.56 7.50
N ASN A 584 -8.81 20.24 8.00
CA ASN A 584 -8.36 20.70 9.31
C ASN A 584 -8.35 22.24 9.39
N SER A 585 -7.89 22.92 8.33
CA SER A 585 -7.74 24.39 8.34
C SER A 585 -9.01 25.18 8.01
N LYS A 586 -9.93 24.61 7.20
CA LYS A 586 -11.10 25.33 6.67
C LYS A 586 -12.42 24.87 7.24
N TYR A 587 -12.52 23.60 7.62
CA TYR A 587 -13.78 22.94 7.99
C TYR A 587 -13.81 22.46 9.44
N ASN A 588 -12.83 22.88 10.26
CA ASN A 588 -12.74 22.49 11.67
C ASN A 588 -12.77 20.96 11.88
N ASN A 589 -12.12 20.23 10.97
CA ASN A 589 -12.07 18.77 10.97
C ASN A 589 -13.43 18.06 10.77
N VAL A 590 -14.47 18.76 10.30
CA VAL A 590 -15.79 18.17 10.06
C VAL A 590 -16.04 18.03 8.56
N ILE A 591 -16.51 16.87 8.11
CA ILE A 591 -16.99 16.71 6.73
C ILE A 591 -18.25 17.57 6.56
N PRO A 592 -18.26 18.53 5.62
CA PRO A 592 -19.41 19.42 5.43
C PRO A 592 -20.64 18.66 4.91
N GLU A 593 -21.81 19.29 4.95
CA GLU A 593 -22.93 18.85 4.12
C GLU A 593 -22.56 18.95 2.64
N PHE A 594 -22.74 17.86 1.89
CA PHE A 594 -22.34 17.82 0.49
C PHE A 594 -23.28 16.98 -0.37
N SER A 595 -23.33 17.30 -1.66
CA SER A 595 -24.18 16.62 -2.65
C SER A 595 -23.41 16.44 -3.96
N THR A 596 -23.53 15.26 -4.57
CA THR A 596 -22.88 14.96 -5.85
C THR A 596 -23.40 15.82 -7.00
N LYS A 597 -24.61 16.39 -6.87
CA LYS A 597 -25.19 17.32 -7.85
C LYS A 597 -24.41 18.64 -7.94
N ASP A 598 -23.69 19.02 -6.89
CA ASP A 598 -22.86 20.22 -6.85
C ASP A 598 -21.44 19.95 -7.41
N LEU A 599 -21.21 18.76 -7.99
CA LEU A 599 -19.95 18.34 -8.59
C LEU A 599 -20.20 17.93 -10.05
N PRO A 600 -20.02 18.84 -11.03
CA PRO A 600 -20.44 18.64 -12.42
C PRO A 600 -19.91 17.37 -13.10
N ASN A 601 -18.70 16.91 -12.73
CA ASN A 601 -18.05 15.74 -13.32
C ASN A 601 -18.03 14.53 -12.36
N TYR A 602 -18.98 14.44 -11.42
CA TYR A 602 -19.03 13.32 -10.47
C TYR A 602 -19.21 11.98 -11.17
N ASP A 603 -20.11 11.87 -12.14
CA ASP A 603 -20.39 10.58 -12.81
C ASP A 603 -19.17 10.07 -13.57
N LEU A 604 -18.41 10.97 -14.23
CA LEU A 604 -17.15 10.63 -14.88
C LEU A 604 -16.08 10.19 -13.88
N LEU A 605 -15.95 10.91 -12.74
CA LEU A 605 -15.04 10.49 -11.67
C LEU A 605 -15.40 9.10 -11.14
N LYS A 606 -16.70 8.85 -10.90
CA LYS A 606 -17.17 7.56 -10.42
C LYS A 606 -16.87 6.47 -11.44
N GLU A 607 -17.17 6.69 -12.72
CA GLU A 607 -16.88 5.73 -13.79
C GLU A 607 -15.38 5.42 -13.90
N ASP A 608 -14.51 6.43 -13.83
CA ASP A 608 -13.06 6.25 -13.85
C ASP A 608 -12.59 5.38 -12.67
N VAL A 609 -13.07 5.69 -11.47
CA VAL A 609 -12.65 4.98 -10.25
C VAL A 609 -13.23 3.57 -10.21
N ASP A 610 -14.49 3.37 -10.62
CA ASP A 610 -15.12 2.04 -10.74
C ASP A 610 -14.34 1.15 -11.72
N LYS A 611 -13.90 1.69 -12.86
CA LYS A 611 -13.04 0.96 -13.82
C LYS A 611 -11.71 0.57 -13.20
N LEU A 612 -11.06 1.49 -12.47
CA LEU A 612 -9.79 1.21 -11.79
C LEU A 612 -9.95 0.18 -10.68
N LEU A 613 -11.03 0.26 -9.88
CA LEU A 613 -11.33 -0.71 -8.83
C LEU A 613 -11.63 -2.10 -9.40
N THR A 614 -12.44 -2.17 -10.46
CA THR A 614 -12.73 -3.42 -11.16
C THR A 614 -11.46 -4.02 -11.76
N SER A 615 -10.61 -3.20 -12.38
CA SER A 615 -9.31 -3.65 -12.89
C SER A 615 -8.41 -4.15 -11.75
N TYR A 616 -8.31 -3.41 -10.65
CA TYR A 616 -7.54 -3.81 -9.47
C TYR A 616 -8.01 -5.17 -8.94
N VAL A 617 -9.32 -5.35 -8.78
CA VAL A 617 -9.90 -6.62 -8.30
C VAL A 617 -9.60 -7.75 -9.28
N ASN A 618 -9.78 -7.55 -10.58
CA ASN A 618 -9.49 -8.57 -11.59
C ASN A 618 -8.02 -9.03 -11.57
N GLU A 619 -7.07 -8.09 -11.46
CA GLU A 619 -5.65 -8.41 -11.36
C GLU A 619 -5.34 -9.14 -10.05
N MET A 620 -5.91 -8.68 -8.94
CA MET A 620 -5.68 -9.28 -7.63
C MET A 620 -6.31 -10.67 -7.50
N GLU A 621 -7.48 -10.95 -8.09
CA GLU A 621 -8.07 -12.29 -8.14
C GLU A 621 -7.14 -13.33 -8.78
N GLN A 622 -6.33 -12.90 -9.75
CA GLN A 622 -5.33 -13.71 -10.44
C GLN A 622 -3.95 -13.68 -9.77
N ALA A 623 -3.83 -13.02 -8.61
CA ALA A 623 -2.57 -12.77 -7.91
C ALA A 623 -1.50 -12.06 -8.77
N HIS A 624 -1.91 -11.17 -9.69
CA HIS A 624 -1.03 -10.26 -10.43
C HIS A 624 -0.66 -9.05 -9.54
N LEU A 625 0.13 -9.31 -8.51
CA LEU A 625 0.36 -8.38 -7.40
C LEU A 625 1.02 -7.07 -7.85
N LYS A 626 1.96 -7.13 -8.81
CA LYS A 626 2.61 -5.93 -9.35
C LYS A 626 1.59 -5.05 -10.08
N LYS A 627 0.76 -5.65 -10.94
CA LYS A 627 -0.25 -4.92 -11.70
C LYS A 627 -1.34 -4.33 -10.79
N GLY A 628 -1.74 -5.07 -9.77
CA GLY A 628 -2.62 -4.55 -8.71
C GLY A 628 -2.06 -3.27 -8.07
N LEU A 629 -0.76 -3.23 -7.74
CA LEU A 629 -0.14 -2.04 -7.15
C LEU A 629 -0.13 -0.85 -8.11
N GLU A 630 0.24 -1.08 -9.37
CA GLU A 630 0.20 -0.05 -10.42
C GLU A 630 -1.21 0.56 -10.52
N THR A 631 -2.24 -0.29 -10.56
CA THR A 631 -3.64 0.16 -10.65
C THR A 631 -4.08 0.91 -9.38
N ALA A 632 -3.66 0.48 -8.19
CA ALA A 632 -3.94 1.23 -6.96
C ALA A 632 -3.30 2.63 -6.97
N MET A 633 -2.08 2.76 -7.49
CA MET A 633 -1.41 4.07 -7.62
C MET A 633 -2.04 4.97 -8.69
N LEU A 634 -2.72 4.40 -9.69
CA LEU A 634 -3.54 5.17 -10.63
C LEU A 634 -4.77 5.79 -9.96
N ILE A 635 -5.36 5.14 -8.95
CA ILE A 635 -6.45 5.72 -8.16
C ILE A 635 -5.94 6.97 -7.41
N SER A 636 -4.73 6.90 -6.84
CA SER A 636 -4.08 8.07 -6.23
C SER A 636 -3.84 9.20 -7.24
N ALA A 637 -3.33 8.87 -8.43
CA ALA A 637 -3.09 9.85 -9.48
C ALA A 637 -4.41 10.52 -9.93
N ARG A 638 -5.48 9.73 -10.09
CA ARG A 638 -6.82 10.24 -10.40
C ARG A 638 -7.35 11.17 -9.30
N GLY A 639 -7.06 10.87 -8.04
CA GLY A 639 -7.36 11.73 -6.89
C GLY A 639 -6.63 13.08 -6.94
N ASN A 640 -5.33 13.09 -7.25
CA ASN A 640 -4.59 14.34 -7.45
C ASN A 640 -5.17 15.16 -8.62
N GLN A 641 -5.48 14.51 -9.74
CA GLN A 641 -6.11 15.14 -10.89
C GLN A 641 -7.48 15.73 -10.52
N PHE A 642 -8.31 15.00 -9.78
CA PHE A 642 -9.59 15.46 -9.30
C PHE A 642 -9.47 16.77 -8.50
N LEU A 643 -8.49 16.87 -7.60
CA LEU A 643 -8.25 18.12 -6.85
C LEU A 643 -7.77 19.27 -7.72
N GLN A 644 -7.02 18.98 -8.78
CA GLN A 644 -6.51 19.97 -9.71
C GLN A 644 -7.60 20.51 -10.63
N GLU A 645 -8.43 19.62 -11.19
CA GLU A 645 -9.57 19.95 -12.05
C GLU A 645 -10.55 20.90 -11.35
N ASN A 646 -10.83 20.63 -10.07
CA ASN A 646 -11.73 21.44 -9.26
C ASN A 646 -11.03 22.64 -8.59
N LYS A 647 -9.70 22.76 -8.70
CA LYS A 647 -8.88 23.83 -8.09
C LYS A 647 -9.18 24.00 -6.60
N LEU A 648 -9.05 22.93 -5.81
CA LEU A 648 -9.30 22.99 -4.36
C LEU A 648 -8.31 23.95 -3.67
N ASP A 649 -8.77 25.17 -3.40
CA ASP A 649 -8.02 26.25 -2.77
C ASP A 649 -8.95 27.22 -2.00
N ASN A 650 -8.38 28.30 -1.46
CA ASN A 650 -9.14 29.33 -0.75
C ASN A 650 -10.18 30.05 -1.62
N ASN A 651 -9.92 30.15 -2.93
CA ASN A 651 -10.79 30.82 -3.88
C ASN A 651 -12.06 29.99 -4.09
N LEU A 652 -11.90 28.68 -4.33
CA LEU A 652 -13.03 27.74 -4.43
C LEU A 652 -13.88 27.74 -3.15
N PHE A 653 -13.23 27.61 -1.98
CA PHE A 653 -13.90 27.58 -0.68
C PHE A 653 -14.79 28.81 -0.43
N THR A 654 -14.34 29.97 -0.89
CA THR A 654 -15.00 31.25 -0.64
C THR A 654 -16.08 31.55 -1.67
N ASN A 655 -15.75 31.35 -2.95
CA ASN A 655 -16.57 31.82 -4.07
C ASN A 655 -17.53 30.77 -4.62
N SER A 656 -17.34 29.48 -4.30
CA SER A 656 -18.26 28.40 -4.69
C SER A 656 -18.44 27.37 -3.57
N PRO A 657 -19.06 27.75 -2.43
CA PRO A 657 -19.10 26.93 -1.22
C PRO A 657 -19.65 25.51 -1.40
N LYS A 658 -20.80 25.35 -2.09
CA LYS A 658 -21.42 24.03 -2.31
C LYS A 658 -20.53 23.11 -3.15
N HIS A 659 -19.87 23.67 -4.16
CA HIS A 659 -18.93 22.93 -4.99
C HIS A 659 -17.69 22.52 -4.18
N ALA A 660 -17.14 23.43 -3.36
CA ALA A 660 -16.04 23.11 -2.45
C ALA A 660 -16.40 21.97 -1.48
N ASP A 661 -17.63 21.97 -0.95
CA ASP A 661 -18.11 20.94 -0.01
C ASP A 661 -18.22 19.58 -0.69
N ALA A 662 -18.77 19.55 -1.91
CA ALA A 662 -18.82 18.34 -2.73
C ALA A 662 -17.43 17.80 -3.06
N VAL A 663 -16.47 18.67 -3.39
CA VAL A 663 -15.08 18.27 -3.65
C VAL A 663 -14.42 17.68 -2.40
N VAL A 664 -14.65 18.28 -1.22
CA VAL A 664 -14.14 17.76 0.06
C VAL A 664 -14.75 16.41 0.41
N GLY A 665 -16.08 16.29 0.36
CA GLY A 665 -16.79 15.06 0.71
C GLY A 665 -16.42 13.88 -0.21
N CYS A 666 -16.38 14.13 -1.53
CA CYS A 666 -15.95 13.12 -2.49
C CYS A 666 -14.44 12.81 -2.37
N GLY A 667 -13.60 13.82 -2.16
CA GLY A 667 -12.15 13.65 -2.03
C GLY A 667 -11.76 12.80 -0.82
N LEU A 668 -12.37 13.03 0.34
CA LEU A 668 -12.14 12.20 1.53
C LEU A 668 -12.60 10.75 1.34
N ASN A 669 -13.73 10.54 0.66
CA ASN A 669 -14.20 9.20 0.31
C ASN A 669 -13.26 8.50 -0.67
N LEU A 670 -12.68 9.24 -1.63
CA LEU A 670 -11.69 8.70 -2.54
C LEU A 670 -10.38 8.32 -1.82
N ILE A 671 -9.95 9.09 -0.82
CA ILE A 671 -8.85 8.69 0.08
C ILE A 671 -9.20 7.40 0.83
N TYR A 672 -10.42 7.28 1.33
CA TYR A 672 -10.86 6.10 2.08
C TYR A 672 -10.89 4.83 1.22
N THR A 673 -11.35 4.95 -0.02
CA THR A 673 -11.27 3.90 -1.05
C THR A 673 -9.83 3.56 -1.41
N LEU A 674 -8.97 4.56 -1.61
CA LEU A 674 -7.54 4.33 -1.89
C LEU A 674 -6.84 3.60 -0.74
N ALA A 675 -7.17 3.93 0.51
CA ALA A 675 -6.61 3.25 1.68
C ALA A 675 -6.91 1.74 1.67
N SER A 676 -8.10 1.32 1.21
CA SER A 676 -8.43 -0.12 1.15
C SER A 676 -7.61 -0.87 0.09
N THR A 677 -7.32 -0.25 -1.05
CA THR A 677 -6.55 -0.89 -2.13
C THR A 677 -5.05 -0.93 -1.88
N ILE A 678 -4.51 0.00 -1.08
CA ILE A 678 -3.09 -0.01 -0.68
C ILE A 678 -2.82 -0.80 0.61
N THR A 679 -3.84 -1.11 1.42
CA THR A 679 -3.73 -1.92 2.65
C THR A 679 -2.95 -3.23 2.44
N PRO A 680 -3.19 -4.00 1.35
CA PRO A 680 -2.40 -5.18 1.06
C PRO A 680 -0.88 -4.93 0.95
N TYR A 681 -0.50 -3.75 0.47
CA TYR A 681 0.89 -3.41 0.16
C TYR A 681 1.59 -2.66 1.30
N MET A 682 0.90 -1.71 1.92
CA MET A 682 1.47 -0.79 2.92
C MET A 682 0.52 -0.67 4.13
N PRO A 683 0.42 -1.71 4.98
CA PRO A 683 -0.56 -1.73 6.08
C PRO A 683 -0.36 -0.58 7.07
N GLU A 684 0.88 -0.24 7.47
CA GLU A 684 1.13 0.90 8.35
C GLU A 684 0.65 2.24 7.75
N THR A 685 0.87 2.44 6.44
CA THR A 685 0.40 3.65 5.74
C THR A 685 -1.11 3.72 5.73
N SER A 686 -1.78 2.60 5.44
CA SER A 686 -3.25 2.53 5.47
C SER A 686 -3.80 2.80 6.86
N ASP A 687 -3.20 2.23 7.91
CA ASP A 687 -3.60 2.46 9.29
C ASP A 687 -3.53 3.95 9.66
N LYS A 688 -2.44 4.64 9.25
CA LYS A 688 -2.33 6.11 9.42
C LYS A 688 -3.41 6.87 8.66
N ILE A 689 -3.79 6.42 7.45
CA ILE A 689 -4.88 7.05 6.70
C ILE A 689 -6.23 6.82 7.41
N TYR A 690 -6.51 5.61 7.87
CA TYR A 690 -7.72 5.29 8.63
C TYR A 690 -7.80 6.08 9.94
N GLU A 691 -6.67 6.24 10.64
CA GLU A 691 -6.56 7.09 11.83
C GLU A 691 -6.85 8.56 11.49
N MET A 692 -6.22 9.12 10.45
CA MET A 692 -6.48 10.50 10.02
C MET A 692 -7.94 10.70 9.60
N LEU A 693 -8.55 9.71 8.96
CA LEU A 693 -9.96 9.72 8.57
C LEU A 693 -10.90 9.43 9.74
N ASN A 694 -10.41 8.98 10.91
CA ASN A 694 -11.21 8.54 12.04
C ASN A 694 -12.28 7.48 11.65
N ALA A 695 -11.88 6.54 10.80
CA ALA A 695 -12.76 5.50 10.26
C ALA A 695 -12.07 4.13 10.32
N PRO A 696 -12.82 3.03 10.48
CA PRO A 696 -12.26 1.68 10.48
C PRO A 696 -11.74 1.29 9.09
N ALA A 697 -11.08 0.13 8.97
CA ALA A 697 -10.63 -0.35 7.67
C ALA A 697 -11.83 -0.65 6.74
N LEU A 698 -11.73 -0.21 5.48
CA LEU A 698 -12.79 -0.39 4.48
C LEU A 698 -12.57 -1.68 3.66
N LYS A 699 -13.65 -2.39 3.33
CA LYS A 699 -13.59 -3.51 2.38
C LYS A 699 -13.19 -3.02 0.99
N ILE A 700 -12.51 -3.86 0.23
CA ILE A 700 -12.24 -3.60 -1.18
C ILE A 700 -13.52 -3.88 -1.97
N SER A 701 -14.03 -2.87 -2.69
CA SER A 701 -15.21 -2.94 -3.55
C SER A 701 -14.82 -2.76 -5.02
N ASN A 702 -15.66 -3.24 -5.94
CA ASN A 702 -15.55 -2.93 -7.37
C ASN A 702 -16.08 -1.51 -7.69
N GLU A 703 -16.77 -0.89 -6.73
CA GLU A 703 -17.45 0.38 -6.92
C GLU A 703 -16.98 1.43 -5.91
N PHE A 704 -16.82 2.65 -6.39
CA PHE A 704 -16.62 3.86 -5.62
C PHE A 704 -17.91 4.25 -4.91
N ASN A 705 -17.81 4.35 -3.58
CA ASN A 705 -18.92 4.59 -2.68
C ASN A 705 -18.59 5.72 -1.71
N LEU A 706 -19.58 6.57 -1.43
CA LEU A 706 -19.47 7.66 -0.45
C LEU A 706 -19.78 7.13 0.96
N ASN A 707 -18.83 6.38 1.51
CA ASN A 707 -18.93 5.73 2.81
C ASN A 707 -18.86 6.70 4.00
N LEU A 708 -18.02 7.73 3.95
CA LEU A 708 -17.95 8.80 4.95
C LEU A 708 -19.09 9.79 4.71
N LYS A 709 -19.85 10.10 5.76
CA LYS A 709 -21.07 10.92 5.69
C LYS A 709 -20.84 12.36 6.17
N PRO A 710 -21.73 13.30 5.84
CA PRO A 710 -21.74 14.62 6.46
C PRO A 710 -21.69 14.56 7.99
N SER A 711 -21.11 15.59 8.60
CA SER A 711 -20.89 15.69 10.05
C SER A 711 -19.91 14.67 10.65
N HIS A 712 -19.32 13.79 9.86
CA HIS A 712 -18.22 12.94 10.32
C HIS A 712 -16.99 13.80 10.68
N ASN A 713 -16.36 13.49 11.81
CA ASN A 713 -15.19 14.23 12.29
C ASN A 713 -13.90 13.46 12.05
N ILE A 714 -12.97 14.07 11.31
CA ILE A 714 -11.65 13.51 11.00
C ILE A 714 -10.59 13.99 12.00
N ASN A 715 -9.43 13.34 12.01
CA ASN A 715 -8.29 13.72 12.82
C ASN A 715 -7.33 14.67 12.09
N ASP A 716 -6.27 15.09 12.78
CA ASP A 716 -5.29 16.02 12.22
C ASP A 716 -4.37 15.32 11.23
N ALA A 717 -3.94 16.05 10.20
CA ALA A 717 -3.05 15.52 9.18
C ALA A 717 -1.72 15.03 9.76
N GLN A 718 -1.28 13.86 9.29
CA GLN A 718 0.02 13.25 9.61
C GLN A 718 0.87 13.10 8.34
N TYR A 719 2.19 13.14 8.49
CA TYR A 719 3.11 12.85 7.40
C TYR A 719 3.17 11.35 7.15
N LEU A 720 2.63 10.90 6.00
CA LEU A 720 2.70 9.49 5.57
C LEU A 720 4.11 9.07 5.15
N PHE A 721 4.82 9.95 4.44
CA PHE A 721 6.14 9.70 3.89
C PHE A 721 7.03 10.92 4.10
N THR A 722 8.34 10.67 4.22
CA THR A 722 9.37 11.71 4.27
C THR A 722 10.25 11.62 3.04
N ARG A 723 10.77 12.76 2.59
CA ARG A 723 11.75 12.79 1.50
C ARG A 723 13.01 12.03 1.94
N ILE A 724 13.49 11.14 1.08
CA ILE A 724 14.81 10.51 1.26
C ILE A 724 15.82 11.35 0.48
N ASP A 725 16.89 11.78 1.16
CA ASP A 725 18.00 12.50 0.52
C ASP A 725 18.76 11.55 -0.43
N GLU A 726 18.98 12.00 -1.66
CA GLU A 726 19.71 11.25 -2.69
C GLU A 726 21.15 10.96 -2.26
N LYS A 727 21.74 11.77 -1.36
CA LYS A 727 23.06 11.51 -0.77
C LYS A 727 23.14 10.18 -0.01
N ASN A 728 22.01 9.67 0.48
CA ASN A 728 21.98 8.39 1.18
C ASN A 728 22.24 7.20 0.24
N VAL A 729 22.04 7.36 -1.06
CA VAL A 729 22.25 6.30 -2.05
C VAL A 729 23.67 5.76 -1.98
N ASP A 730 24.67 6.63 -2.03
CA ASP A 730 26.08 6.22 -2.06
C ASP A 730 26.49 5.58 -0.72
N LEU A 731 26.01 6.15 0.40
CA LEU A 731 26.21 5.58 1.74
C LEU A 731 25.63 4.17 1.86
N TRP A 732 24.44 3.92 1.32
CA TRP A 732 23.81 2.61 1.35
C TRP A 732 24.46 1.63 0.37
N ARG A 733 24.87 2.08 -0.80
CA ARG A 733 25.66 1.24 -1.73
C ARG A 733 26.97 0.78 -1.11
N GLU A 734 27.67 1.66 -0.40
CA GLU A 734 28.89 1.28 0.31
C GLU A 734 28.56 0.28 1.44
N LYS A 735 27.56 0.59 2.28
CA LYS A 735 27.15 -0.25 3.41
C LYS A 735 26.72 -1.67 2.99
N PHE A 736 26.06 -1.82 1.84
CA PHE A 736 25.47 -3.08 1.37
C PHE A 736 26.13 -3.63 0.09
N GLY A 737 27.25 -3.03 -0.36
CA GLY A 737 27.98 -3.42 -1.56
C GLY A 737 28.96 -4.58 -1.36
N GLY A 738 29.11 -5.06 -0.12
CA GLY A 738 30.10 -6.05 0.28
C GLY A 738 31.49 -5.46 0.50
N LYS A 739 32.43 -6.27 1.00
CA LYS A 739 33.84 -5.87 1.03
C LYS A 739 34.34 -5.85 -0.42
N GLN A 740 34.68 -4.68 -0.96
CA GLN A 740 35.43 -4.61 -2.21
C GLN A 740 36.71 -5.44 -2.02
N VAL A 741 36.79 -6.58 -2.69
CA VAL A 741 38.05 -7.30 -2.83
C VAL A 741 38.87 -6.40 -3.76
N LEU A 742 39.83 -5.68 -3.19
CA LEU A 742 40.87 -4.95 -3.93
C LEU A 742 41.68 -5.94 -4.79
#